data_AF-A0A353DVS7-F1
#
_entry.id   AF-A0A353DVS7-F1
#
_cell.length_a   1.000
_cell.length_b   1.000
_cell.length_c   1.000
_cell.angle_alpha   90.00
_cell.angle_beta   90.00
_cell.angle_gamma   90.00
#
_symmetry.space_group_name_H-M   'P 1'
#
loop_
_entity.id
_entity.type
_entity.pdbx_description
1 polymer ?
#
loop_
_entity_poly.entity_id
_entity_poly.type
_entity_poly.pdbx_seq_one_letter_code
_entity_poly.pdbx_strand_id
1 'polypeptide(L)'
;MKVLPCSSLGACFLFLTVLNLCSQGIVPTDAGGRSLNLGFESGDLSDWQVRGEAFLGQPVKGDTVTPRRDDMSSDHEGDYWIGTYEVSGDDPKGSLTSVPFAITHPYASFRLAGGASDATRVELVDAKDGKAFFKAAGVESENLRPVIVDLRQRKGQSMQIRVVDDQAGHWGHVNFDDFRFHAEKPELKNVLDPVQARKSLEMPVIDQVLFSGLEPQEAVEAMTLPEGFQAHVFAAEPDVTQPIAFCLDDRGRMWVAEGHQYPHRAEGDHGKDRILILEDTNGDHRFDVRKVFQEGLNLISGLEVGFGGVWVGAAPYLMFIPDRNGDDVPDAEPEILLDGWDPYRDTHETLNTFSWGPDGWLYGCHGVFCPSLVGKPGTPAKDRQRVDAAIWRYHPTRHDFEVFAEGTSNPWGLDFNARGHAFIEACVIPHFWHIIQGARYQRQGGQHYSISQEEKQRVQPFLPPNAPDHLHPFIYQDIQTHGDHVHWAGNKGPHAANNRSDEAGGGHAHAGLMMYQGGSWPEAYQDRAFMNNIHGQRINMDVPERKGSGYVGRHGPDFLNFNDRWSQVLNMLYDHNGSVYLVDWYDANQCHHRRDDGHDRSNGRIYKVVYDEEPWTPVDVSAHRPEGWVRLQLHPNEWFALQARKRLMEHGGNEATDTLLNRLMDEATDTLHRLRLMWTLGAMGKWTEAHGLRGMSHTDEDVRAWSIQLSLESRNPTAQTLKKLETLAAEDPSAMVRLYVASALQRTPVVSRFPVLKALVSHAEDAEDHNLPLMIWYAMEPVVGQDSSQGISLLQACKIPILREFITRRMATQSLVASR
;
A
#
# COMPACT_ATOMS: atom_id res chain seq x y z
N MET A 1 -46.90 -48.89 -14.26
CA MET A 1 -46.87 -49.92 -15.32
C MET A 1 -46.35 -49.26 -16.59
N LYS A 2 -45.40 -49.91 -17.28
CA LYS A 2 -44.62 -49.51 -18.47
C LYS A 2 -43.34 -48.69 -18.25
N VAL A 3 -42.26 -49.48 -18.20
CA VAL A 3 -40.85 -49.20 -18.46
C VAL A 3 -40.61 -49.15 -19.98
N LEU A 4 -39.67 -48.32 -20.46
CA LEU A 4 -38.71 -48.54 -21.58
C LEU A 4 -37.81 -47.27 -21.77
N PRO A 5 -36.60 -47.34 -22.38
CA PRO A 5 -35.37 -47.31 -21.59
C PRO A 5 -34.31 -46.25 -22.01
N CYS A 6 -33.30 -46.17 -21.15
CA CYS A 6 -32.03 -45.45 -21.23
C CYS A 6 -31.26 -45.71 -22.54
N SER A 7 -30.83 -44.64 -23.23
CA SER A 7 -29.67 -44.64 -24.14
C SER A 7 -29.23 -43.20 -24.44
N SER A 8 -28.15 -42.74 -23.78
CA SER A 8 -27.26 -41.64 -24.24
C SER A 8 -26.20 -41.20 -23.20
N LEU A 9 -26.04 -41.88 -22.05
CA LEU A 9 -24.96 -41.54 -21.08
C LEU A 9 -23.56 -42.11 -21.43
N GLY A 10 -23.39 -42.79 -22.57
CA GLY A 10 -22.13 -43.44 -22.93
C GLY A 10 -21.09 -42.57 -23.67
N ALA A 11 -21.47 -41.39 -24.17
CA ALA A 11 -20.59 -40.60 -25.05
C ALA A 11 -19.92 -39.38 -24.36
N CYS A 12 -20.52 -38.82 -23.30
CA CYS A 12 -19.94 -37.65 -22.61
C CYS A 12 -18.84 -38.01 -21.58
N PHE A 13 -18.86 -39.22 -21.01
CA PHE A 13 -17.82 -39.66 -20.08
C PHE A 13 -16.49 -39.98 -20.76
N LEU A 14 -16.51 -40.39 -22.04
CA LEU A 14 -15.25 -40.55 -22.81
C LEU A 14 -14.63 -39.20 -23.19
N PHE A 15 -15.42 -38.14 -23.40
CA PHE A 15 -14.88 -36.83 -23.79
C PHE A 15 -14.21 -36.08 -22.62
N LEU A 16 -14.75 -36.18 -21.38
CA LEU A 16 -14.13 -35.55 -20.21
C LEU A 16 -12.86 -36.28 -19.74
N THR A 17 -12.77 -37.60 -19.95
CA THR A 17 -11.57 -38.35 -19.56
C THR A 17 -10.40 -38.07 -20.51
N VAL A 18 -10.68 -37.84 -21.81
CA VAL A 18 -9.65 -37.53 -22.82
C VAL A 18 -9.11 -36.09 -22.69
N LEU A 19 -9.93 -35.13 -22.26
CA LEU A 19 -9.47 -33.75 -22.00
C LEU A 19 -8.60 -33.62 -20.74
N ASN A 20 -8.86 -34.42 -19.70
CA ASN A 20 -8.04 -34.38 -18.47
C ASN A 20 -6.66 -35.04 -18.64
N LEU A 21 -6.54 -36.02 -19.54
CA LEU A 21 -5.27 -36.67 -19.89
C LEU A 21 -4.31 -35.78 -20.70
N CYS A 22 -4.79 -34.73 -21.36
CA CYS A 22 -3.93 -33.81 -22.12
C CYS A 22 -3.10 -32.87 -21.21
N SER A 23 -3.49 -32.68 -19.95
CA SER A 23 -2.82 -31.74 -19.03
C SER A 23 -1.65 -32.34 -18.23
N GLN A 24 -1.64 -33.65 -18.00
CA GLN A 24 -0.62 -34.31 -17.16
C GLN A 24 0.67 -34.69 -17.91
N GLY A 25 0.73 -34.47 -19.22
CA GLY A 25 1.85 -34.86 -20.07
C GLY A 25 2.10 -36.37 -20.11
N ILE A 26 3.06 -36.81 -20.93
CA ILE A 26 3.44 -38.22 -21.06
C ILE A 26 4.91 -38.43 -20.73
N VAL A 27 5.24 -39.60 -20.16
CA VAL A 27 6.64 -40.01 -19.93
C VAL A 27 7.27 -40.41 -21.27
N PRO A 28 8.49 -39.94 -21.60
CA PRO A 28 9.23 -40.41 -22.76
C PRO A 28 9.48 -41.92 -22.74
N THR A 29 9.50 -42.54 -23.91
CA THR A 29 9.80 -43.97 -24.06
C THR A 29 11.09 -44.18 -24.85
N ASP A 30 11.74 -45.32 -24.63
CA ASP A 30 12.80 -45.79 -25.53
C ASP A 30 12.24 -46.25 -26.90
N ALA A 31 13.14 -46.67 -27.80
CA ALA A 31 12.78 -47.15 -29.13
C ALA A 31 11.90 -48.43 -29.11
N GLY A 32 11.90 -49.17 -28.00
CA GLY A 32 11.05 -50.35 -27.78
C GLY A 32 9.70 -50.03 -27.13
N GLY A 33 9.42 -48.75 -26.81
CA GLY A 33 8.18 -48.32 -26.18
C GLY A 33 8.15 -48.49 -24.66
N ARG A 34 9.28 -48.82 -24.01
CA ARG A 34 9.37 -48.84 -22.55
C ARG A 34 9.50 -47.41 -22.02
N SER A 35 8.67 -47.05 -21.05
CA SER A 35 8.77 -45.76 -20.35
C SER A 35 10.13 -45.61 -19.67
N LEU A 36 10.75 -44.45 -19.86
CA LEU A 36 12.04 -44.12 -19.26
C LEU A 36 11.86 -43.57 -17.85
N ASN A 37 12.78 -43.91 -16.96
CA ASN A 37 12.80 -43.45 -15.58
C ASN A 37 13.35 -42.02 -15.45
N LEU A 38 12.69 -41.03 -16.06
CA LEU A 38 13.17 -39.64 -16.09
C LEU A 38 12.66 -38.77 -14.93
N GLY A 39 11.72 -39.29 -14.13
CA GLY A 39 11.27 -38.73 -12.85
C GLY A 39 11.55 -39.66 -11.67
N PHE A 40 12.52 -40.58 -11.81
CA PHE A 40 13.08 -41.36 -10.70
C PHE A 40 12.16 -42.34 -9.95
N GLU A 41 10.91 -42.49 -10.37
CA GLU A 41 9.88 -43.34 -9.73
C GLU A 41 10.20 -44.84 -9.62
N SER A 42 11.24 -45.36 -10.29
CA SER A 42 11.76 -46.71 -10.01
C SER A 42 12.55 -46.79 -8.69
N GLY A 43 12.88 -45.66 -8.07
CA GLY A 43 13.76 -45.56 -6.91
C GLY A 43 15.24 -45.81 -7.23
N ASP A 44 15.64 -45.77 -8.50
CA ASP A 44 17.02 -45.95 -8.96
C ASP A 44 17.39 -45.02 -10.12
N LEU A 45 18.64 -45.11 -10.59
CA LEU A 45 19.19 -44.32 -11.69
C LEU A 45 19.39 -45.17 -12.96
N SER A 46 18.57 -46.20 -13.18
CA SER A 46 18.75 -47.20 -14.25
C SER A 46 18.81 -46.63 -15.68
N ASP A 47 18.13 -45.51 -15.94
CA ASP A 47 18.14 -44.80 -17.22
C ASP A 47 19.08 -43.57 -17.24
N TRP A 48 20.03 -43.50 -16.31
CA TRP A 48 20.95 -42.37 -16.14
C TRP A 48 22.41 -42.80 -15.95
N GLN A 49 23.33 -41.98 -16.45
CA GLN A 49 24.77 -42.08 -16.20
C GLN A 49 25.19 -41.05 -15.16
N VAL A 50 25.76 -41.53 -14.06
CA VAL A 50 26.31 -40.70 -12.97
C VAL A 50 27.79 -40.38 -13.24
N ARG A 51 28.20 -39.14 -12.95
CA ARG A 51 29.60 -38.72 -12.82
C ARG A 51 29.76 -37.85 -11.58
N GLY A 52 30.90 -37.97 -10.90
CA GLY A 52 31.18 -37.21 -9.69
C GLY A 52 30.46 -37.74 -8.44
N GLU A 53 30.57 -36.99 -7.35
CA GLU A 53 30.13 -37.40 -6.01
C GLU A 53 28.76 -36.82 -5.62
N ALA A 54 28.30 -35.73 -6.27
CA ALA A 54 27.03 -35.05 -5.95
C ALA A 54 25.78 -35.93 -6.04
N PHE A 55 25.82 -36.98 -6.85
CA PHE A 55 24.67 -37.85 -7.11
C PHE A 55 24.79 -39.23 -6.44
N LEU A 56 25.77 -39.43 -5.56
CA LEU A 56 25.88 -40.68 -4.78
C LEU A 56 24.70 -40.80 -3.81
N GLY A 57 24.05 -41.96 -3.79
CA GLY A 57 22.90 -42.23 -2.92
C GLY A 57 21.56 -41.64 -3.38
N GLN A 58 21.52 -41.05 -4.58
CA GLN A 58 20.29 -40.57 -5.24
C GLN A 58 19.56 -41.71 -5.99
N PRO A 59 18.24 -41.60 -6.26
CA PRO A 59 17.33 -40.52 -5.87
C PRO A 59 16.91 -40.56 -4.40
N VAL A 60 16.44 -39.44 -3.88
CA VAL A 60 15.89 -39.30 -2.52
C VAL A 60 14.41 -39.68 -2.53
N LYS A 61 13.94 -40.31 -1.44
CA LYS A 61 12.52 -40.68 -1.28
C LYS A 61 11.77 -39.71 -0.38
N GLY A 62 10.65 -39.19 -0.86
CA GLY A 62 9.75 -38.32 -0.11
C GLY A 62 10.32 -36.94 0.19
N ASP A 63 9.55 -36.14 0.91
CA ASP A 63 9.91 -34.76 1.20
C ASP A 63 10.88 -34.68 2.40
N THR A 64 12.17 -34.60 2.09
CA THR A 64 13.24 -34.45 3.09
C THR A 64 13.55 -32.99 3.44
N VAL A 65 12.96 -32.02 2.71
CA VAL A 65 13.16 -30.58 2.92
C VAL A 65 12.35 -30.06 4.11
N THR A 66 11.03 -30.34 4.16
CA THR A 66 10.15 -29.86 5.24
C THR A 66 10.62 -30.27 6.65
N PRO A 67 11.20 -31.47 6.87
CA PRO A 67 11.78 -31.81 8.17
C PRO A 67 12.96 -30.93 8.61
N ARG A 68 13.69 -30.30 7.68
CA ARG A 68 14.86 -29.46 7.97
C ARG A 68 14.59 -27.96 7.88
N ARG A 69 13.50 -27.55 7.21
CA ARG A 69 13.12 -26.14 7.01
C ARG A 69 11.62 -25.96 7.14
N ASP A 70 11.22 -24.87 7.79
CA ASP A 70 9.82 -24.51 8.00
C ASP A 70 9.23 -23.64 6.87
N ASP A 71 10.08 -23.06 6.01
CA ASP A 71 9.68 -22.14 4.95
C ASP A 71 9.70 -22.75 3.53
N MET A 72 10.12 -24.01 3.37
CA MET A 72 10.27 -24.67 2.07
C MET A 72 9.94 -26.17 2.13
N SER A 73 9.56 -26.73 0.99
CA SER A 73 9.27 -28.15 0.75
C SER A 73 9.89 -28.57 -0.57
N SER A 74 10.16 -29.87 -0.76
CA SER A 74 10.72 -30.35 -2.03
C SER A 74 9.78 -30.12 -3.22
N ASP A 75 8.46 -30.19 -3.01
CA ASP A 75 7.43 -30.08 -4.05
C ASP A 75 7.69 -31.00 -5.27
N HIS A 76 8.27 -32.17 -5.03
CA HIS A 76 8.47 -33.20 -6.06
C HIS A 76 7.15 -33.88 -6.47
N GLU A 77 7.15 -34.52 -7.63
CA GLU A 77 6.04 -35.34 -8.12
C GLU A 77 6.36 -36.82 -7.88
N GLY A 78 5.41 -37.56 -7.32
CA GLY A 78 5.63 -38.99 -7.04
C GLY A 78 6.37 -39.23 -5.73
N ASP A 79 7.15 -40.31 -5.68
CA ASP A 79 7.84 -40.76 -4.46
C ASP A 79 9.33 -40.39 -4.45
N TYR A 80 9.96 -40.14 -5.60
CA TYR A 80 11.41 -39.99 -5.71
C TYR A 80 11.83 -38.78 -6.55
N TRP A 81 12.95 -38.16 -6.18
CA TRP A 81 13.48 -36.99 -6.88
C TRP A 81 15.00 -36.87 -6.69
N ILE A 82 15.64 -35.99 -7.46
CA ILE A 82 17.04 -35.62 -7.25
C ILE A 82 17.09 -34.38 -6.37
N GLY A 83 17.75 -34.48 -5.23
CA GLY A 83 18.13 -33.34 -4.39
C GLY A 83 19.55 -33.51 -3.88
N THR A 84 20.54 -32.95 -4.58
CA THR A 84 21.96 -33.28 -4.32
C THR A 84 22.44 -32.83 -2.93
N TYR A 85 21.83 -31.78 -2.36
CA TYR A 85 22.05 -31.37 -0.97
C TYR A 85 21.68 -32.45 0.06
N GLU A 86 20.58 -33.17 -0.17
CA GLU A 86 19.91 -34.00 0.85
C GLU A 86 20.76 -35.18 1.32
N VAL A 87 21.72 -35.62 0.50
CA VAL A 87 22.58 -36.77 0.82
C VAL A 87 23.98 -36.34 1.27
N SER A 88 24.57 -35.32 0.65
CA SER A 88 25.99 -35.01 0.85
C SER A 88 26.31 -33.52 0.96
N GLY A 89 25.29 -32.66 1.07
CA GLY A 89 25.44 -31.21 1.19
C GLY A 89 25.84 -30.52 -0.12
N ASP A 90 26.28 -29.27 0.01
CA ASP A 90 26.52 -28.33 -1.10
C ASP A 90 27.90 -28.46 -1.79
N ASP A 91 28.85 -29.16 -1.20
CA ASP A 91 30.24 -29.18 -1.70
C ASP A 91 30.53 -30.23 -2.79
N PRO A 92 29.92 -31.44 -2.75
CA PRO A 92 30.14 -32.46 -3.77
C PRO A 92 29.72 -32.00 -5.17
N LYS A 93 30.46 -32.45 -6.18
CA LYS A 93 30.22 -32.07 -7.58
C LYS A 93 29.98 -33.27 -8.46
N GLY A 94 29.19 -33.11 -9.52
CA GLY A 94 28.89 -34.17 -10.47
C GLY A 94 27.92 -33.78 -11.57
N SER A 95 27.51 -34.78 -12.33
CA SER A 95 26.44 -34.65 -13.31
C SER A 95 25.70 -35.96 -13.50
N LEU A 96 24.41 -35.87 -13.78
CA LEU A 96 23.56 -36.97 -14.17
C LEU A 96 23.12 -36.77 -15.63
N THR A 97 23.36 -37.75 -16.50
CA THR A 97 22.95 -37.67 -17.93
C THR A 97 22.06 -38.84 -18.31
N SER A 98 20.85 -38.57 -18.82
CA SER A 98 19.89 -39.63 -19.18
C SER A 98 20.37 -40.45 -20.38
N VAL A 99 19.81 -41.63 -20.59
CA VAL A 99 19.86 -42.31 -21.90
C VAL A 99 19.25 -41.41 -22.99
N PRO A 100 19.67 -41.55 -24.26
CA PRO A 100 19.09 -40.77 -25.35
C PRO A 100 17.68 -41.23 -25.71
N PHE A 101 16.80 -40.28 -26.02
CA PHE A 101 15.42 -40.54 -26.43
C PHE A 101 14.90 -39.52 -27.45
N ALA A 102 13.87 -39.91 -28.21
CA ALA A 102 13.32 -39.09 -29.28
C ALA A 102 12.37 -38.00 -28.75
N ILE A 103 12.45 -36.81 -29.32
CA ILE A 103 11.49 -35.72 -29.09
C ILE A 103 10.22 -36.03 -29.88
N THR A 104 9.20 -36.57 -29.20
CA THR A 104 7.95 -36.99 -29.83
C THR A 104 6.88 -35.89 -29.84
N HIS A 105 7.05 -34.84 -29.03
CA HIS A 105 6.04 -33.83 -28.77
C HIS A 105 6.58 -32.40 -28.91
N PRO A 106 5.70 -31.41 -29.20
CA PRO A 106 6.10 -30.01 -29.40
C PRO A 106 6.51 -29.28 -28.13
N TYR A 107 6.11 -29.74 -26.94
CA TYR A 107 6.48 -29.12 -25.67
C TYR A 107 6.94 -30.17 -24.67
N ALA A 108 7.75 -29.74 -23.71
CA ALA A 108 8.11 -30.54 -22.55
C ALA A 108 8.00 -29.71 -21.26
N SER A 109 7.86 -30.40 -20.14
CA SER A 109 8.03 -29.82 -18.81
C SER A 109 8.95 -30.69 -17.95
N PHE A 110 9.54 -30.07 -16.94
CA PHE A 110 10.20 -30.75 -15.82
C PHE A 110 10.15 -29.83 -14.60
N ARG A 111 10.51 -30.31 -13.41
CA ARG A 111 10.60 -29.48 -12.21
C ARG A 111 12.06 -29.21 -11.85
N LEU A 112 12.33 -27.98 -11.38
CA LEU A 112 13.67 -27.50 -11.05
C LEU A 112 13.67 -26.65 -9.78
N ALA A 113 14.69 -26.86 -8.96
CA ALA A 113 15.03 -26.08 -7.77
C ALA A 113 16.56 -26.13 -7.54
N GLY A 114 17.02 -25.53 -6.44
CA GLY A 114 18.42 -25.46 -6.03
C GLY A 114 19.09 -24.15 -6.43
N GLY A 115 20.40 -24.24 -6.63
CA GLY A 115 21.29 -23.12 -6.89
C GLY A 115 20.99 -22.36 -8.15
N ALA A 116 21.18 -21.05 -8.06
CA ALA A 116 20.92 -20.11 -9.11
C ALA A 116 22.22 -19.77 -9.84
N SER A 117 22.90 -20.78 -10.38
CA SER A 117 24.21 -20.62 -10.99
C SER A 117 24.30 -21.37 -12.31
N ASP A 118 25.09 -20.85 -13.25
CA ASP A 118 25.44 -21.58 -14.46
C ASP A 118 26.21 -22.88 -14.14
N ALA A 119 26.71 -23.06 -12.91
CA ALA A 119 27.33 -24.31 -12.44
C ALA A 119 26.34 -25.35 -11.89
N THR A 120 25.14 -24.94 -11.45
CA THR A 120 24.07 -25.81 -10.90
C THR A 120 22.82 -25.70 -11.77
N ARG A 121 22.68 -26.60 -12.75
CA ARG A 121 21.72 -26.42 -13.85
C ARG A 121 21.22 -27.71 -14.45
N VAL A 122 20.11 -27.61 -15.18
CA VAL A 122 19.59 -28.66 -16.06
C VAL A 122 19.76 -28.22 -17.52
N GLU A 123 20.22 -29.14 -18.35
CA GLU A 123 20.42 -28.94 -19.77
C GLU A 123 19.64 -29.98 -20.58
N LEU A 124 19.04 -29.56 -21.69
CA LEU A 124 18.61 -30.47 -22.75
C LEU A 124 19.65 -30.42 -23.85
N VAL A 125 20.25 -31.57 -24.17
CA VAL A 125 21.38 -31.68 -25.08
C VAL A 125 21.01 -32.53 -26.30
N ASP A 126 21.57 -32.18 -27.46
CA ASP A 126 21.45 -33.03 -28.66
C ASP A 126 22.25 -34.32 -28.43
N ALA A 127 21.60 -35.47 -28.60
CA ALA A 127 22.24 -36.77 -28.33
C ALA A 127 23.40 -37.09 -29.30
N LYS A 128 23.51 -36.41 -30.44
CA LYS A 128 24.56 -36.64 -31.44
C LYS A 128 25.87 -35.96 -31.08
N ASP A 129 25.83 -34.71 -30.61
CA ASP A 129 27.03 -33.89 -30.37
C ASP A 129 27.17 -33.40 -28.92
N GLY A 130 26.18 -33.70 -28.06
CA GLY A 130 26.20 -33.35 -26.64
C GLY A 130 26.06 -31.86 -26.35
N LYS A 131 25.73 -31.03 -27.36
CA LYS A 131 25.54 -29.59 -27.16
C LYS A 131 24.19 -29.29 -26.57
N ALA A 132 24.19 -28.49 -25.50
CA ALA A 132 22.98 -27.97 -24.91
C ALA A 132 22.27 -26.99 -25.86
N PHE A 133 21.00 -27.24 -26.11
CA PHE A 133 20.12 -26.29 -26.81
C PHE A 133 19.13 -25.59 -25.87
N PHE A 134 19.06 -26.05 -24.62
CA PHE A 134 18.29 -25.43 -23.55
C PHE A 134 19.06 -25.58 -22.24
N LYS A 135 18.97 -24.56 -21.37
CA LYS A 135 19.55 -24.55 -20.02
C LYS A 135 18.60 -23.84 -19.05
N ALA A 136 18.52 -24.32 -17.82
CA ALA A 136 17.83 -23.66 -16.72
C ALA A 136 18.56 -23.92 -15.38
N ALA A 137 18.59 -22.94 -14.49
CA ALA A 137 19.10 -23.05 -13.13
C ALA A 137 17.97 -22.74 -12.11
N GLY A 138 18.20 -23.08 -10.85
CA GLY A 138 17.28 -22.75 -9.76
C GLY A 138 17.29 -21.26 -9.40
N VAL A 139 16.63 -20.92 -8.29
CA VAL A 139 16.50 -19.54 -7.78
C VAL A 139 16.76 -19.48 -6.27
N GLU A 140 17.73 -20.28 -5.79
CA GLU A 140 18.04 -20.40 -4.35
C GLU A 140 16.79 -20.79 -3.54
N SER A 141 16.12 -21.84 -4.02
CA SER A 141 14.89 -22.36 -3.44
C SER A 141 14.90 -23.88 -3.50
N GLU A 142 14.37 -24.54 -2.47
CA GLU A 142 14.21 -26.00 -2.46
C GLU A 142 12.93 -26.45 -3.17
N ASN A 143 11.92 -25.59 -3.24
CA ASN A 143 10.65 -25.84 -3.89
C ASN A 143 10.80 -26.05 -5.40
N LEU A 144 10.66 -27.30 -5.84
CA LEU A 144 10.66 -27.69 -7.25
C LEU A 144 9.51 -27.00 -8.00
N ARG A 145 9.88 -26.13 -8.94
CA ARG A 145 8.93 -25.39 -9.79
C ARG A 145 8.94 -25.90 -11.23
N PRO A 146 7.78 -25.94 -11.91
CA PRO A 146 7.74 -26.39 -13.30
C PRO A 146 8.50 -25.44 -14.25
N VAL A 147 9.30 -26.00 -15.14
CA VAL A 147 9.94 -25.33 -16.27
C VAL A 147 9.28 -25.83 -17.54
N ILE A 148 8.86 -24.93 -18.43
CA ILE A 148 8.22 -25.27 -19.72
C ILE A 148 9.19 -25.00 -20.85
N VAL A 149 9.32 -25.97 -21.76
CA VAL A 149 10.26 -25.92 -22.89
C VAL A 149 9.50 -26.07 -24.21
N ASP A 150 9.78 -25.17 -25.16
CA ASP A 150 9.31 -25.28 -26.54
C ASP A 150 10.27 -26.13 -27.37
N LEU A 151 9.79 -27.27 -27.85
CA LEU A 151 10.53 -28.24 -28.64
C LEU A 151 10.02 -28.35 -30.09
N ARG A 152 9.12 -27.47 -30.53
CA ARG A 152 8.47 -27.55 -31.87
C ARG A 152 9.47 -27.70 -33.01
N GLN A 153 10.57 -26.95 -32.97
CA GLN A 153 11.60 -26.97 -34.02
C GLN A 153 12.52 -28.20 -33.97
N ARG A 154 12.43 -29.01 -32.90
CA ARG A 154 13.31 -30.17 -32.64
C ARG A 154 12.56 -31.50 -32.64
N LYS A 155 11.26 -31.50 -32.96
CA LYS A 155 10.45 -32.71 -33.05
C LYS A 155 11.11 -33.73 -33.99
N GLY A 156 11.23 -34.97 -33.52
CA GLY A 156 11.89 -36.07 -34.23
C GLY A 156 13.41 -36.16 -34.04
N GLN A 157 14.06 -35.18 -33.42
CA GLN A 157 15.48 -35.27 -33.03
C GLN A 157 15.64 -36.14 -31.78
N SER A 158 16.85 -36.64 -31.55
CA SER A 158 17.21 -37.39 -30.34
C SER A 158 17.90 -36.46 -29.34
N MET A 159 17.52 -36.54 -28.07
CA MET A 159 18.05 -35.69 -27.00
C MET A 159 18.39 -36.49 -25.74
N GLN A 160 19.13 -35.85 -24.83
CA GLN A 160 19.35 -36.30 -23.46
C GLN A 160 19.09 -35.15 -22.49
N ILE A 161 18.77 -35.49 -21.25
CA ILE A 161 18.72 -34.55 -20.13
C ILE A 161 20.05 -34.65 -19.40
N ARG A 162 20.66 -33.52 -19.07
CA ARG A 162 21.86 -33.45 -18.25
C ARG A 162 21.63 -32.53 -17.05
N VAL A 163 21.60 -33.11 -15.86
CA VAL A 163 21.57 -32.39 -14.58
C VAL A 163 23.01 -32.20 -14.12
N VAL A 164 23.41 -30.97 -13.81
CA VAL A 164 24.78 -30.59 -13.50
C VAL A 164 24.83 -29.92 -12.14
N ASP A 165 25.73 -30.39 -11.30
CA ASP A 165 26.05 -29.81 -10.01
C ASP A 165 27.56 -29.59 -9.91
N ASP A 166 28.05 -28.41 -10.25
CA ASP A 166 29.48 -28.12 -10.36
C ASP A 166 29.93 -26.95 -9.47
N GLN A 167 29.10 -26.57 -8.51
CA GLN A 167 29.38 -25.53 -7.53
C GLN A 167 29.67 -26.14 -6.15
N ALA A 168 30.36 -25.40 -5.29
CA ALA A 168 30.52 -25.72 -3.89
C ALA A 168 30.06 -24.51 -3.05
N GLY A 169 29.74 -24.71 -1.77
CA GLY A 169 29.29 -23.64 -0.87
C GLY A 169 27.83 -23.22 -1.09
N HIS A 170 27.44 -22.02 -0.67
CA HIS A 170 26.02 -21.61 -0.58
C HIS A 170 25.23 -21.91 -1.85
N TRP A 171 24.18 -22.75 -1.72
CA TRP A 171 23.34 -23.23 -2.81
C TRP A 171 24.11 -23.93 -3.94
N GLY A 172 25.22 -24.60 -3.62
CA GLY A 172 26.00 -25.43 -4.52
C GLY A 172 25.34 -26.77 -4.79
N HIS A 173 24.05 -26.79 -5.09
CA HIS A 173 23.29 -28.01 -5.35
C HIS A 173 22.20 -27.80 -6.40
N VAL A 174 21.64 -28.89 -6.92
CA VAL A 174 20.54 -28.86 -7.92
C VAL A 174 19.47 -29.87 -7.57
N ASN A 175 18.22 -29.44 -7.71
CA ASN A 175 17.05 -30.29 -7.51
C ASN A 175 16.33 -30.48 -8.83
N PHE A 176 15.99 -31.72 -9.20
CA PHE A 176 15.37 -32.02 -10.50
C PHE A 176 14.38 -33.18 -10.41
N ASP A 177 13.25 -33.03 -11.13
CA ASP A 177 12.22 -34.06 -11.20
C ASP A 177 11.28 -33.97 -12.43
N ASP A 178 10.48 -35.02 -12.66
CA ASP A 178 9.25 -35.08 -13.47
C ASP A 178 9.34 -34.58 -14.92
N PHE A 179 10.26 -35.13 -15.72
CA PHE A 179 10.29 -34.79 -17.15
C PHE A 179 9.13 -35.40 -17.95
N ARG A 180 8.30 -34.54 -18.57
CA ARG A 180 7.11 -34.92 -19.36
C ARG A 180 7.07 -34.25 -20.74
N PHE A 181 6.45 -34.91 -21.70
CA PHE A 181 6.10 -34.36 -23.02
C PHE A 181 4.63 -33.94 -23.10
N HIS A 182 4.34 -32.88 -23.87
CA HIS A 182 2.99 -32.32 -24.02
C HIS A 182 2.66 -32.01 -25.47
N ALA A 183 1.42 -32.35 -25.88
CA ALA A 183 0.91 -32.06 -27.23
C ALA A 183 0.65 -30.56 -27.46
N GLU A 184 0.34 -29.81 -26.40
CA GLU A 184 0.11 -28.37 -26.37
C GLU A 184 0.94 -27.73 -25.26
N LYS A 185 1.05 -26.39 -25.22
CA LYS A 185 1.79 -25.71 -24.16
C LYS A 185 1.00 -25.87 -22.85
N PRO A 186 1.55 -26.49 -21.80
CA PRO A 186 0.79 -26.75 -20.58
C PRO A 186 0.57 -25.45 -19.78
N GLU A 187 -0.59 -25.34 -19.12
CA GLU A 187 -0.92 -24.26 -18.17
C GLU A 187 -0.60 -24.73 -16.75
N LEU A 188 0.65 -24.50 -16.31
CA LEU A 188 1.12 -24.87 -14.97
C LEU A 188 1.17 -23.64 -14.06
N LYS A 189 0.88 -23.83 -12.77
CA LYS A 189 1.05 -22.78 -11.75
C LYS A 189 2.51 -22.67 -11.33
N ASN A 190 2.93 -21.50 -10.87
CA ASN A 190 4.26 -21.23 -10.31
C ASN A 190 5.43 -21.60 -11.25
N VAL A 191 5.23 -21.49 -12.58
CA VAL A 191 6.27 -21.79 -13.57
C VAL A 191 7.53 -20.98 -13.28
N LEU A 192 8.69 -21.63 -13.31
CA LEU A 192 10.00 -21.01 -13.25
C LEU A 192 10.38 -20.59 -14.69
N ASP A 193 10.46 -19.29 -14.94
CA ASP A 193 10.98 -18.76 -16.21
C ASP A 193 12.52 -18.70 -16.15
N PRO A 194 13.24 -19.51 -16.96
CA PRO A 194 14.69 -19.53 -16.95
C PRO A 194 15.34 -18.21 -17.37
N VAL A 195 14.65 -17.39 -18.17
CA VAL A 195 15.17 -16.08 -18.61
C VAL A 195 15.07 -15.07 -17.47
N GLN A 196 13.95 -15.07 -16.73
CA GLN A 196 13.81 -14.21 -15.54
C GLN A 196 14.74 -14.66 -14.42
N ALA A 197 14.87 -15.96 -14.18
CA ALA A 197 15.80 -16.51 -13.19
C ALA A 197 17.26 -16.12 -13.49
N ARG A 198 17.65 -16.07 -14.78
CA ARG A 198 18.98 -15.59 -15.20
C ARG A 198 19.15 -14.09 -15.01
N LYS A 199 18.11 -13.28 -15.28
CA LYS A 199 18.15 -11.83 -15.00
C LYS A 199 18.28 -11.53 -13.51
N SER A 200 17.62 -12.30 -12.64
CA SER A 200 17.76 -12.13 -11.18
C SER A 200 19.15 -12.49 -10.64
N LEU A 201 20.05 -13.02 -11.48
CA LEU A 201 21.41 -13.42 -11.12
C LEU A 201 22.51 -12.45 -11.57
N GLU A 202 22.20 -11.57 -12.51
CA GLU A 202 23.05 -10.43 -12.77
C GLU A 202 22.88 -9.48 -11.58
N MET A 203 23.91 -9.34 -10.74
CA MET A 203 23.86 -8.39 -9.65
C MET A 203 23.56 -7.01 -10.24
N PRO A 204 22.48 -6.32 -9.82
CA PRO A 204 22.17 -4.98 -10.30
C PRO A 204 23.37 -4.08 -10.05
N VAL A 205 23.61 -3.09 -10.91
CA VAL A 205 24.78 -2.20 -10.76
C VAL A 205 24.76 -1.55 -9.37
N ILE A 206 25.94 -1.28 -8.79
CA ILE A 206 26.02 -0.52 -7.54
C ILE A 206 25.44 0.87 -7.81
N ASP A 207 24.50 1.28 -6.98
CA ASP A 207 23.87 2.59 -6.96
C ASP A 207 24.95 3.67 -6.92
N GLN A 208 24.84 4.63 -7.84
CA GLN A 208 25.83 5.70 -7.97
C GLN A 208 25.30 6.98 -7.34
N VAL A 209 25.59 7.15 -6.05
CA VAL A 209 25.38 8.43 -5.36
C VAL A 209 26.65 9.25 -5.49
N LEU A 210 26.58 10.37 -6.21
CA LEU A 210 27.76 11.14 -6.63
C LEU A 210 28.39 11.95 -5.49
N PHE A 211 27.55 12.43 -4.56
CA PHE A 211 27.97 13.35 -3.51
C PHE A 211 27.46 12.92 -2.13
N SER A 212 28.04 13.53 -1.10
CA SER A 212 27.60 13.37 0.29
C SER A 212 27.95 14.64 1.06
N GLY A 213 26.95 15.40 1.52
CA GLY A 213 27.19 16.60 2.33
C GLY A 213 27.62 17.82 1.53
N LEU A 214 26.93 18.12 0.42
CA LEU A 214 27.11 19.35 -0.36
C LEU A 214 26.62 20.59 0.38
N GLU A 215 27.16 21.77 0.07
CA GLU A 215 26.57 23.05 0.50
C GLU A 215 25.19 23.26 -0.17
N PRO A 216 24.28 24.08 0.40
CA PRO A 216 22.89 24.17 -0.09
C PRO A 216 22.76 24.48 -1.59
N GLN A 217 23.56 25.42 -2.09
CA GLN A 217 23.53 25.82 -3.51
C GLN A 217 24.15 24.74 -4.42
N GLU A 218 25.21 24.07 -3.96
CA GLU A 218 25.83 22.96 -4.68
C GLU A 218 24.89 21.76 -4.76
N ALA A 219 24.10 21.50 -3.71
CA ALA A 219 23.10 20.45 -3.70
C ALA A 219 22.03 20.66 -4.79
N VAL A 220 21.53 21.89 -4.95
CA VAL A 220 20.60 22.25 -6.04
C VAL A 220 21.24 22.07 -7.42
N GLU A 221 22.48 22.50 -7.59
CA GLU A 221 23.23 22.35 -8.86
C GLU A 221 23.50 20.88 -9.20
N ALA A 222 23.60 20.01 -8.19
CA ALA A 222 23.79 18.58 -8.34
C ALA A 222 22.49 17.84 -8.66
N MET A 223 21.29 18.42 -8.48
CA MET A 223 20.03 17.70 -8.71
C MET A 223 19.81 17.41 -10.21
N THR A 224 19.32 16.21 -10.50
CA THR A 224 18.79 15.86 -11.82
C THR A 224 17.29 16.03 -11.81
N LEU A 225 16.78 16.95 -12.64
CA LEU A 225 15.36 17.27 -12.80
C LEU A 225 14.90 17.04 -14.25
N PRO A 226 13.59 16.88 -14.52
CA PRO A 226 13.07 16.79 -15.86
C PRO A 226 13.17 18.14 -16.58
N GLU A 227 13.09 18.13 -17.91
CA GLU A 227 13.15 19.36 -18.72
C GLU A 227 12.07 20.37 -18.31
N GLY A 228 12.46 21.65 -18.23
CA GLY A 228 11.60 22.76 -17.80
C GLY A 228 11.56 23.00 -16.29
N PHE A 229 12.01 22.05 -15.47
CA PHE A 229 12.05 22.21 -14.02
C PHE A 229 13.36 22.82 -13.53
N GLN A 230 13.26 23.67 -12.52
CA GLN A 230 14.39 24.25 -11.79
C GLN A 230 14.15 24.14 -10.29
N ALA A 231 15.21 23.86 -9.53
CA ALA A 231 15.17 23.92 -8.06
C ALA A 231 15.89 25.17 -7.57
N HIS A 232 15.40 25.72 -6.46
CA HIS A 232 15.97 26.87 -5.76
C HIS A 232 16.14 26.51 -4.28
N VAL A 233 17.21 26.99 -3.66
CA VAL A 233 17.31 26.98 -2.20
C VAL A 233 16.36 28.06 -1.68
N PHE A 234 15.22 27.64 -1.13
CA PHE A 234 14.27 28.56 -0.51
C PHE A 234 14.80 29.03 0.84
N ALA A 235 15.16 28.07 1.71
CA ALA A 235 15.76 28.29 3.02
C ALA A 235 16.78 27.17 3.33
N ALA A 236 17.81 27.45 4.12
CA ALA A 236 18.81 26.46 4.55
C ALA A 236 19.40 26.86 5.90
N GLU A 237 20.26 26.00 6.47
CA GLU A 237 21.07 26.36 7.62
C GLU A 237 21.85 27.68 7.43
N PRO A 238 21.94 28.55 8.47
CA PRO A 238 21.43 28.38 9.83
C PRO A 238 19.98 28.89 10.04
N ASP A 239 19.31 29.38 9.00
CA ASP A 239 17.98 30.01 9.13
C ASP A 239 16.86 29.01 9.44
N VAL A 240 17.01 27.79 8.92
CA VAL A 240 16.19 26.62 9.23
C VAL A 240 17.10 25.39 9.42
N THR A 241 16.73 24.51 10.33
CA THR A 241 17.51 23.35 10.77
C THR A 241 16.58 22.25 11.26
N GLN A 242 16.86 20.98 10.92
CA GLN A 242 16.06 19.82 11.34
C GLN A 242 14.54 19.97 11.04
N PRO A 243 14.14 20.45 9.85
CA PRO A 243 12.73 20.63 9.56
C PRO A 243 12.06 19.25 9.40
N ILE A 244 11.02 18.99 10.21
CA ILE A 244 10.37 17.67 10.28
C ILE A 244 8.98 17.64 9.64
N ALA A 245 8.30 18.79 9.61
CA ALA A 245 7.00 18.97 8.99
C ALA A 245 6.80 20.44 8.58
N PHE A 246 5.92 20.67 7.60
CA PHE A 246 5.53 22.03 7.21
C PHE A 246 4.12 22.05 6.63
N CYS A 247 3.52 23.25 6.58
CA CYS A 247 2.30 23.51 5.82
C CYS A 247 2.33 24.93 5.23
N LEU A 248 1.34 25.26 4.40
CA LEU A 248 1.17 26.59 3.80
C LEU A 248 -0.15 27.23 4.27
N ASP A 249 -0.07 28.48 4.75
CA ASP A 249 -1.25 29.22 5.20
C ASP A 249 -2.03 29.89 4.04
N ASP A 250 -3.10 30.61 4.35
CA ASP A 250 -3.99 31.26 3.38
C ASP A 250 -3.42 32.55 2.77
N ARG A 251 -2.21 32.95 3.18
CA ARG A 251 -1.38 34.03 2.61
C ARG A 251 -0.19 33.49 1.81
N GLY A 252 -0.10 32.17 1.64
CA GLY A 252 0.98 31.53 0.89
C GLY A 252 2.31 31.46 1.64
N ARG A 253 2.31 31.73 2.95
CA ARG A 253 3.51 31.67 3.79
C ARG A 253 3.73 30.25 4.28
N MET A 254 4.99 29.89 4.50
CA MET A 254 5.39 28.58 4.96
C MET A 254 5.54 28.53 6.48
N TRP A 255 4.90 27.55 7.10
CA TRP A 255 5.04 27.26 8.52
C TRP A 255 5.82 25.97 8.71
N VAL A 256 6.93 26.02 9.44
CA VAL A 256 7.90 24.91 9.55
C VAL A 256 8.06 24.48 11.00
N ALA A 257 7.94 23.18 11.28
CA ALA A 257 8.31 22.59 12.56
C ALA A 257 9.77 22.13 12.51
N GLU A 258 10.58 22.60 13.45
CA GLU A 258 11.95 22.12 13.65
C GLU A 258 12.01 21.15 14.84
N GLY A 259 12.42 19.91 14.55
CA GLY A 259 12.43 18.78 15.48
C GLY A 259 13.77 18.59 16.22
N HIS A 260 14.23 19.61 16.94
CA HIS A 260 15.49 19.58 17.69
C HIS A 260 15.58 18.56 18.84
N GLN A 261 14.45 17.99 19.25
CA GLN A 261 14.36 17.03 20.34
C GLN A 261 14.40 15.58 19.85
N TYR A 262 13.98 15.32 18.60
CA TYR A 262 14.08 14.00 18.00
C TYR A 262 15.53 13.48 18.04
N PRO A 263 15.78 12.18 18.28
CA PRO A 263 14.81 11.09 18.45
C PRO A 263 14.34 10.86 19.89
N HIS A 264 14.77 11.67 20.87
CA HIS A 264 14.49 11.41 22.28
C HIS A 264 13.72 12.56 22.91
N ARG A 265 12.48 12.32 23.33
CA ARG A 265 11.68 13.30 24.07
C ARG A 265 12.43 13.84 25.29
N ALA A 266 12.36 15.14 25.55
CA ALA A 266 12.90 15.73 26.78
C ALA A 266 12.08 15.31 28.01
N GLU A 267 12.71 15.35 29.19
CA GLU A 267 12.00 15.22 30.46
C GLU A 267 11.02 16.39 30.67
N GLY A 268 9.82 16.10 31.20
CA GLY A 268 8.77 17.10 31.36
C GLY A 268 8.13 17.50 30.02
N ASP A 269 7.44 18.64 29.97
CA ASP A 269 6.66 19.05 28.78
C ASP A 269 7.34 20.10 27.91
N HIS A 270 8.51 20.59 28.32
CA HIS A 270 9.28 21.59 27.59
C HIS A 270 10.51 20.96 26.92
N GLY A 271 10.65 21.19 25.62
CA GLY A 271 11.79 20.72 24.82
C GLY A 271 12.50 21.87 24.12
N LYS A 272 13.12 21.58 22.98
CA LYS A 272 13.86 22.54 22.15
C LYS A 272 13.21 22.79 20.78
N ASP A 273 12.06 22.19 20.54
CA ASP A 273 11.40 22.28 19.25
C ASP A 273 10.70 23.63 19.10
N ARG A 274 10.56 24.07 17.86
CA ARG A 274 9.97 25.37 17.55
C ARG A 274 9.22 25.36 16.22
N ILE A 275 8.42 26.39 16.02
CA ILE A 275 7.67 26.66 14.79
C ILE A 275 8.13 27.98 14.20
N LEU A 276 8.57 27.96 12.94
CA LEU A 276 8.95 29.13 12.15
C LEU A 276 7.87 29.51 11.15
N ILE A 277 7.85 30.78 10.76
CA ILE A 277 7.10 31.30 9.61
C ILE A 277 8.12 31.91 8.64
N LEU A 278 8.10 31.44 7.40
CA LEU A 278 8.95 31.90 6.30
C LEU A 278 8.08 32.45 5.18
N GLU A 279 8.46 33.60 4.63
CA GLU A 279 7.72 34.28 3.57
C GLU A 279 8.68 34.87 2.54
N ASP A 280 8.35 34.67 1.25
CA ASP A 280 8.95 35.32 0.09
C ASP A 280 8.02 36.45 -0.33
N THR A 281 8.44 37.70 -0.08
CA THR A 281 7.61 38.89 -0.34
C THR A 281 7.89 39.52 -1.70
N ASN A 282 8.90 39.04 -2.42
CA ASN A 282 9.41 39.67 -3.63
C ASN A 282 9.41 38.75 -4.87
N GLY A 283 9.19 37.45 -4.68
CA GLY A 283 9.04 36.44 -5.72
C GLY A 283 10.34 35.90 -6.30
N ASP A 284 11.48 36.04 -5.61
CA ASP A 284 12.78 35.53 -6.06
C ASP A 284 13.04 34.05 -5.67
N HIS A 285 12.00 33.38 -5.15
CA HIS A 285 12.03 31.99 -4.70
C HIS A 285 12.90 31.75 -3.46
N ARG A 286 13.21 32.80 -2.70
CA ARG A 286 13.91 32.75 -1.40
C ARG A 286 13.06 33.45 -0.35
N PHE A 287 13.11 32.98 0.90
CA PHE A 287 12.46 33.73 1.96
C PHE A 287 13.22 35.05 2.21
N ASP A 288 12.49 36.12 2.51
CA ASP A 288 13.05 37.39 2.99
C ASP A 288 12.45 37.84 4.33
N VAL A 289 11.40 37.16 4.79
CA VAL A 289 10.82 37.31 6.12
C VAL A 289 10.90 35.99 6.88
N ARG A 290 11.37 36.07 8.13
CA ARG A 290 11.44 34.96 9.08
C ARG A 290 10.90 35.39 10.44
N LYS A 291 9.97 34.62 10.99
CA LYS A 291 9.44 34.77 12.35
C LYS A 291 9.55 33.46 13.12
N VAL A 292 9.66 33.55 14.44
CA VAL A 292 9.50 32.42 15.35
C VAL A 292 8.11 32.57 15.97
N PHE A 293 7.23 31.61 15.72
CA PHE A 293 5.86 31.62 16.26
C PHE A 293 5.82 31.05 17.68
N GLN A 294 6.38 29.86 17.87
CA GLN A 294 6.38 29.16 19.16
C GLN A 294 7.73 28.47 19.38
N GLU A 295 8.26 28.53 20.62
CA GLU A 295 9.42 27.77 21.06
C GLU A 295 9.08 26.90 22.28
N GLY A 296 10.00 26.00 22.65
CA GLY A 296 9.88 25.20 23.87
C GLY A 296 8.96 23.99 23.73
N LEU A 297 8.59 23.63 22.51
CA LEU A 297 7.83 22.40 22.22
C LEU A 297 8.73 21.17 22.40
N ASN A 298 8.10 20.00 22.57
CA ASN A 298 8.79 18.77 22.91
C ASN A 298 8.32 17.61 22.04
N LEU A 299 9.22 17.11 21.19
CA LEU A 299 8.99 16.04 20.22
C LEU A 299 7.87 16.38 19.22
N ILE A 300 7.99 17.54 18.55
CA ILE A 300 7.10 17.92 17.46
C ILE A 300 7.26 16.96 16.28
N SER A 301 6.15 16.58 15.66
CA SER A 301 6.10 15.59 14.58
C SER A 301 5.13 15.93 13.45
N GLY A 302 4.29 16.96 13.61
CA GLY A 302 3.36 17.41 12.59
C GLY A 302 2.72 18.75 12.94
N LEU A 303 2.34 19.52 11.93
CA LEU A 303 1.60 20.77 12.12
C LEU A 303 0.64 21.07 10.96
N GLU A 304 -0.42 21.81 11.24
CA GLU A 304 -1.32 22.39 10.23
C GLU A 304 -1.86 23.75 10.70
N VAL A 305 -2.22 24.64 9.76
CA VAL A 305 -2.73 25.99 10.07
C VAL A 305 -4.19 26.14 9.63
N GLY A 306 -5.00 26.72 10.51
CA GLY A 306 -6.41 27.03 10.27
C GLY A 306 -7.21 27.16 11.55
N PHE A 307 -8.44 27.67 11.44
CA PHE A 307 -9.34 27.87 12.59
C PHE A 307 -8.78 28.85 13.65
N GLY A 308 -8.02 29.86 13.20
CA GLY A 308 -7.44 30.89 14.06
C GLY A 308 -6.30 30.40 14.95
N GLY A 309 -5.43 29.53 14.42
CA GLY A 309 -4.27 29.03 15.15
C GLY A 309 -3.55 27.89 14.43
N VAL A 310 -2.71 27.19 15.19
CA VAL A 310 -1.84 26.10 14.72
C VAL A 310 -2.18 24.80 15.43
N TRP A 311 -2.45 23.76 14.67
CA TRP A 311 -2.65 22.39 15.12
C TRP A 311 -1.29 21.71 15.18
N VAL A 312 -0.92 21.14 16.32
CA VAL A 312 0.43 20.60 16.53
C VAL A 312 0.37 19.19 17.10
N GLY A 313 1.08 18.27 16.45
CA GLY A 313 1.40 16.96 16.98
C GLY A 313 2.73 17.03 17.71
N ALA A 314 2.71 16.77 19.02
CA ALA A 314 3.92 16.65 19.82
C ALA A 314 3.67 15.64 20.93
N ALA A 315 4.07 14.39 20.70
CA ALA A 315 3.68 13.27 21.56
C ALA A 315 4.11 13.53 23.04
N PRO A 316 3.21 13.35 24.01
CA PRO A 316 1.98 12.55 23.96
C PRO A 316 0.70 13.30 23.57
N TYR A 317 0.80 14.49 22.95
CA TYR A 317 -0.32 15.41 22.74
C TYR A 317 -0.62 15.69 21.26
N LEU A 318 -1.91 15.81 20.95
CA LEU A 318 -2.40 16.67 19.87
C LEU A 318 -2.89 17.97 20.52
N MET A 319 -2.34 19.11 20.12
CA MET A 319 -2.64 20.41 20.72
C MET A 319 -3.03 21.45 19.68
N PHE A 320 -3.63 22.55 20.14
CA PHE A 320 -3.95 23.73 19.34
C PHE A 320 -3.37 24.97 20.01
N ILE A 321 -2.61 25.75 19.25
CA ILE A 321 -2.01 27.01 19.70
C ILE A 321 -2.79 28.16 19.05
N PRO A 322 -3.57 28.94 19.82
CA PRO A 322 -4.42 29.98 19.24
C PRO A 322 -3.61 31.17 18.71
N ASP A 323 -4.01 31.65 17.54
CA ASP A 323 -3.62 32.93 16.91
C ASP A 323 -4.89 33.51 16.26
N ARG A 324 -5.84 33.90 17.10
CA ARG A 324 -7.17 34.38 16.71
C ARG A 324 -7.12 35.82 16.24
N ASN A 325 -6.11 36.57 16.65
CA ASN A 325 -5.90 37.95 16.24
C ASN A 325 -5.11 38.06 14.92
N GLY A 326 -4.42 36.99 14.49
CA GLY A 326 -3.67 36.90 13.25
C GLY A 326 -2.38 37.71 13.24
N ASP A 327 -1.81 38.02 14.41
CA ASP A 327 -0.58 38.81 14.55
C ASP A 327 0.71 37.97 14.48
N ASP A 328 0.56 36.66 14.25
CA ASP A 328 1.62 35.66 14.22
C ASP A 328 2.32 35.49 15.59
N VAL A 329 1.60 35.72 16.69
CA VAL A 329 2.03 35.46 18.07
C VAL A 329 0.98 34.59 18.77
N PRO A 330 1.39 33.55 19.53
CA PRO A 330 0.46 32.76 20.33
C PRO A 330 -0.36 33.64 21.29
N ASP A 331 -1.69 33.55 21.19
CA ASP A 331 -2.62 34.28 22.07
C ASP A 331 -2.65 33.70 23.50
N ALA A 332 -2.32 32.41 23.64
CA ALA A 332 -2.35 31.67 24.90
C ALA A 332 -1.44 30.43 24.84
N GLU A 333 -1.27 29.78 25.99
CA GLU A 333 -0.62 28.47 26.09
C GLU A 333 -1.33 27.41 25.24
N PRO A 334 -0.61 26.38 24.72
CA PRO A 334 -1.20 25.32 23.92
C PRO A 334 -2.37 24.61 24.61
N GLU A 335 -3.49 24.49 23.90
CA GLU A 335 -4.67 23.75 24.31
C GLU A 335 -4.51 22.26 23.97
N ILE A 336 -4.47 21.38 24.98
CA ILE A 336 -4.39 19.92 24.73
C ILE A 336 -5.76 19.41 24.29
N LEU A 337 -5.86 18.97 23.04
CA LEU A 337 -7.09 18.44 22.45
C LEU A 337 -7.24 16.93 22.66
N LEU A 338 -6.14 16.20 22.48
CA LEU A 338 -6.02 14.76 22.76
C LEU A 338 -4.69 14.47 23.46
N ASP A 339 -4.69 13.46 24.32
CA ASP A 339 -3.51 12.90 24.96
C ASP A 339 -3.44 11.36 24.80
N GLY A 340 -2.28 10.78 25.11
CA GLY A 340 -2.09 9.32 25.14
C GLY A 340 -1.47 8.72 23.88
N TRP A 341 -0.91 9.56 23.01
CA TRP A 341 0.05 9.15 21.99
C TRP A 341 1.33 8.68 22.68
N ASP A 342 1.86 7.50 22.36
CA ASP A 342 3.05 6.96 23.03
C ASP A 342 4.32 7.64 22.49
N PRO A 343 5.12 8.35 23.32
CA PRO A 343 6.33 9.02 22.86
C PRO A 343 7.62 8.22 23.14
N TYR A 344 7.55 7.01 23.69
CA TYR A 344 8.70 6.33 24.29
C TYR A 344 9.14 5.06 23.56
N ARG A 345 8.21 4.33 22.94
CA ARG A 345 8.54 3.07 22.26
C ARG A 345 9.26 3.30 20.95
N ASP A 346 8.70 4.17 20.12
CA ASP A 346 9.29 4.58 18.86
C ASP A 346 8.82 5.98 18.48
N THR A 347 9.73 6.94 18.51
CA THR A 347 9.45 8.34 18.18
C THR A 347 9.28 8.58 16.68
N HIS A 348 9.70 7.64 15.82
CA HIS A 348 9.53 7.68 14.36
C HIS A 348 8.10 7.31 13.93
N GLU A 349 7.34 6.65 14.79
CA GLU A 349 6.04 6.06 14.46
C GLU A 349 4.88 6.76 15.18
N THR A 350 5.15 7.91 15.78
CA THR A 350 4.13 8.73 16.46
C THR A 350 3.25 9.48 15.46
N LEU A 351 2.21 10.16 15.97
CA LEU A 351 1.30 10.96 15.15
C LEU A 351 2.09 11.92 14.25
N ASN A 352 1.85 11.90 12.94
CA ASN A 352 2.58 12.73 11.98
C ASN A 352 1.69 13.05 10.76
N THR A 353 2.25 13.78 9.78
CA THR A 353 1.64 14.07 8.47
C THR A 353 0.23 14.62 8.56
N PHE A 354 0.11 15.88 8.99
CA PHE A 354 -1.20 16.51 9.15
C PHE A 354 -1.67 17.05 7.81
N SER A 355 -2.88 16.69 7.40
CA SER A 355 -3.48 17.13 6.13
C SER A 355 -4.96 17.43 6.32
N TRP A 356 -5.45 18.52 5.72
CA TRP A 356 -6.89 18.80 5.69
C TRP A 356 -7.56 17.95 4.61
N GLY A 357 -8.49 17.10 5.02
CA GLY A 357 -9.27 16.30 4.09
C GLY A 357 -10.32 17.13 3.35
N PRO A 358 -10.79 16.66 2.19
CA PRO A 358 -11.78 17.38 1.41
C PRO A 358 -13.08 17.63 2.20
N ASP A 359 -13.44 16.71 3.10
CA ASP A 359 -14.62 16.77 3.96
C ASP A 359 -14.49 17.72 5.18
N GLY A 360 -13.35 18.40 5.33
CA GLY A 360 -13.11 19.40 6.38
C GLY A 360 -12.58 18.82 7.70
N TRP A 361 -12.28 17.52 7.76
CA TRP A 361 -11.59 16.94 8.91
C TRP A 361 -10.06 17.16 8.81
N LEU A 362 -9.40 17.25 9.96
CA LEU A 362 -7.94 17.15 10.04
C LEU A 362 -7.57 15.66 10.06
N TYR A 363 -6.70 15.22 9.16
CA TYR A 363 -6.21 13.85 9.11
C TYR A 363 -4.76 13.76 9.58
N GLY A 364 -4.35 12.57 10.01
CA GLY A 364 -2.93 12.26 10.19
C GLY A 364 -2.63 10.77 10.23
N CYS A 365 -1.33 10.48 10.22
CA CYS A 365 -0.74 9.14 10.19
C CYS A 365 -0.27 8.69 11.58
N HIS A 366 -0.12 7.38 11.77
CA HIS A 366 0.46 6.76 12.96
C HIS A 366 1.00 5.36 12.65
N GLY A 367 2.20 5.02 13.09
CA GLY A 367 2.87 3.74 12.79
C GLY A 367 2.47 2.56 13.69
N VAL A 368 2.96 1.37 13.33
CA VAL A 368 2.57 0.03 13.80
C VAL A 368 3.19 -0.41 15.14
N PHE A 369 4.41 0.04 15.46
CA PHE A 369 5.17 -0.34 16.65
C PHE A 369 5.03 0.64 17.82
N CYS A 370 4.13 1.62 17.68
CA CYS A 370 3.85 2.62 18.68
C CYS A 370 2.38 2.54 19.16
N PRO A 371 1.99 1.54 19.96
CA PRO A 371 0.61 1.40 20.42
C PRO A 371 0.20 2.50 21.40
N SER A 372 -0.60 3.43 20.87
CA SER A 372 -1.14 4.60 21.56
C SER A 372 -2.54 4.34 22.10
N LEU A 373 -2.87 4.98 23.23
CA LEU A 373 -4.20 4.95 23.86
C LEU A 373 -4.74 6.37 23.94
N VAL A 374 -5.37 6.80 22.86
CA VAL A 374 -5.72 8.20 22.62
C VAL A 374 -7.09 8.53 23.20
N GLY A 375 -7.21 9.71 23.81
CA GLY A 375 -8.47 10.24 24.31
C GLY A 375 -8.39 11.73 24.57
N LYS A 376 -9.52 12.36 24.89
CA LYS A 376 -9.50 13.73 25.43
C LYS A 376 -8.84 13.73 26.81
N PRO A 377 -8.18 14.82 27.24
CA PRO A 377 -7.64 14.92 28.58
C PRO A 377 -8.63 14.45 29.66
N GLY A 378 -8.17 13.57 30.55
CA GLY A 378 -9.01 12.98 31.60
C GLY A 378 -9.84 11.77 31.18
N THR A 379 -9.76 11.30 29.93
CA THR A 379 -10.45 10.08 29.49
C THR A 379 -9.90 8.86 30.26
N PRO A 380 -10.77 8.04 30.91
CA PRO A 380 -10.33 6.86 31.63
C PRO A 380 -9.64 5.84 30.73
N ALA A 381 -8.63 5.12 31.25
CA ALA A 381 -7.81 4.19 30.48
C ALA A 381 -8.64 3.16 29.66
N LYS A 382 -9.72 2.64 30.24
CA LYS A 382 -10.61 1.66 29.59
C LYS A 382 -11.40 2.20 28.39
N ASP A 383 -11.61 3.52 28.35
CA ASP A 383 -12.44 4.23 27.38
C ASP A 383 -11.59 4.90 26.28
N ARG A 384 -10.25 4.81 26.38
CA ARG A 384 -9.32 5.31 25.37
C ARG A 384 -9.37 4.48 24.09
N GLN A 385 -9.21 5.16 22.97
CA GLN A 385 -9.14 4.55 21.65
C GLN A 385 -7.72 4.07 21.40
N ARG A 386 -7.57 2.79 21.05
CA ARG A 386 -6.27 2.27 20.63
C ARG A 386 -5.95 2.75 19.22
N VAL A 387 -4.71 3.17 18.99
CA VAL A 387 -4.20 3.65 17.70
C VAL A 387 -2.81 3.06 17.48
N ASP A 388 -2.66 2.22 16.46
CA ASP A 388 -1.40 1.73 15.91
C ASP A 388 -1.61 1.19 14.50
N ALA A 389 -0.71 1.56 13.58
CA ALA A 389 -0.86 1.41 12.14
C ALA A 389 -2.20 2.00 11.71
N ALA A 390 -2.32 3.33 11.65
CA ALA A 390 -3.62 3.96 11.48
C ALA A 390 -3.53 5.28 10.74
N ILE A 391 -4.58 5.53 9.95
CA ILE A 391 -4.94 6.87 9.51
C ILE A 391 -6.07 7.32 10.43
N TRP A 392 -5.84 8.41 11.15
CA TRP A 392 -6.80 8.99 12.08
C TRP A 392 -7.32 10.32 11.55
N ARG A 393 -8.47 10.75 12.08
CA ARG A 393 -9.00 12.09 11.81
C ARG A 393 -9.65 12.74 13.03
N TYR A 394 -9.59 14.07 13.07
CA TYR A 394 -10.14 14.92 14.11
C TYR A 394 -11.01 16.03 13.49
N HIS A 395 -12.24 16.19 13.97
CA HIS A 395 -13.14 17.23 13.45
C HIS A 395 -12.88 18.56 14.15
N PRO A 396 -12.49 19.63 13.43
CA PRO A 396 -11.96 20.85 14.05
C PRO A 396 -12.98 21.61 14.91
N THR A 397 -14.28 21.53 14.60
CA THR A 397 -15.33 22.23 15.37
C THR A 397 -16.19 21.34 16.28
N ARG A 398 -16.30 20.03 15.99
CA ARG A 398 -17.06 19.07 16.80
C ARG A 398 -16.19 18.38 17.85
N HIS A 399 -14.87 18.41 17.64
CA HIS A 399 -13.88 17.78 18.49
C HIS A 399 -14.12 16.26 18.61
N ASP A 400 -14.55 15.66 17.50
CA ASP A 400 -14.72 14.22 17.36
C ASP A 400 -13.41 13.62 16.85
N PHE A 401 -12.99 12.49 17.40
CA PHE A 401 -11.80 11.76 17.01
C PHE A 401 -12.17 10.34 16.59
N GLU A 402 -11.63 9.88 15.46
CA GLU A 402 -11.80 8.49 15.03
C GLU A 402 -10.60 7.99 14.24
N VAL A 403 -10.36 6.67 14.31
CA VAL A 403 -9.50 5.97 13.35
C VAL A 403 -10.29 5.81 12.05
N PHE A 404 -9.81 6.44 10.99
CA PHE A 404 -10.43 6.40 9.66
C PHE A 404 -10.20 5.06 8.98
N ALA A 405 -8.98 4.52 9.07
CA ALA A 405 -8.60 3.19 8.60
C ALA A 405 -7.47 2.63 9.46
N GLU A 406 -7.39 1.30 9.56
CA GLU A 406 -6.31 0.59 10.26
C GLU A 406 -5.44 -0.17 9.26
N GLY A 407 -4.14 -0.17 9.48
CA GLY A 407 -3.15 -0.98 8.81
C GLY A 407 -1.92 -0.20 8.36
N THR A 408 -1.20 -0.89 7.49
CA THR A 408 0.14 -0.62 6.94
C THR A 408 1.27 -0.70 7.97
N SER A 409 2.43 -0.15 7.61
CA SER A 409 3.67 -0.14 8.37
C SER A 409 3.76 1.18 9.15
N ASN A 410 4.63 2.09 8.73
CA ASN A 410 4.76 3.43 9.28
C ASN A 410 4.52 4.46 8.16
N PRO A 411 3.29 4.98 8.03
CA PRO A 411 3.00 5.99 7.02
C PRO A 411 3.59 7.36 7.36
N TRP A 412 4.27 7.99 6.39
CA TRP A 412 4.83 9.33 6.44
C TRP A 412 4.27 10.26 5.35
N GLY A 413 3.25 9.80 4.62
CA GLY A 413 2.58 10.57 3.58
C GLY A 413 1.10 10.28 3.52
N LEU A 414 0.28 11.32 3.38
CA LEU A 414 -1.16 11.25 3.18
C LEU A 414 -1.60 12.45 2.32
N ASP A 415 -2.22 12.16 1.18
CA ASP A 415 -2.83 13.20 0.35
C ASP A 415 -4.05 12.65 -0.40
N PHE A 416 -4.81 13.54 -1.03
CA PHE A 416 -6.05 13.25 -1.72
C PHE A 416 -5.94 13.61 -3.20
N ASN A 417 -6.43 12.73 -4.07
CA ASN A 417 -6.48 13.03 -5.49
C ASN A 417 -7.60 14.03 -5.82
N ALA A 418 -7.73 14.44 -7.09
CA ALA A 418 -8.75 15.39 -7.54
C ALA A 418 -10.21 14.89 -7.37
N ARG A 419 -10.40 13.60 -7.09
CA ARG A 419 -11.71 13.02 -6.73
C ARG A 419 -11.90 12.88 -5.22
N GLY A 420 -10.97 13.36 -4.42
CA GLY A 420 -10.99 13.30 -2.96
C GLY A 420 -10.64 11.92 -2.39
N HIS A 421 -10.17 10.98 -3.22
CA HIS A 421 -9.77 9.67 -2.73
C HIS A 421 -8.43 9.76 -2.00
N ALA A 422 -8.37 9.17 -0.81
CA ALA A 422 -7.19 9.23 0.05
C ALA A 422 -6.15 8.21 -0.39
N PHE A 423 -4.89 8.63 -0.39
CA PHE A 423 -3.73 7.77 -0.62
C PHE A 423 -2.71 7.97 0.48
N ILE A 424 -2.00 6.90 0.82
CA ILE A 424 -0.84 7.02 1.71
C ILE A 424 0.38 6.38 1.10
N GLU A 425 1.51 6.93 1.51
CA GLU A 425 2.81 6.32 1.43
C GLU A 425 3.10 5.64 2.78
N ALA A 426 3.73 4.47 2.78
CA ALA A 426 4.19 3.80 3.99
C ALA A 426 5.62 3.24 3.93
N CYS A 427 6.40 3.53 4.96
CA CYS A 427 7.75 3.05 5.21
C CYS A 427 7.69 1.91 6.25
N VAL A 428 8.23 0.70 6.13
CA VAL A 428 8.87 -0.04 5.04
C VAL A 428 7.88 -1.11 4.56
N ILE A 429 7.69 -1.23 3.24
CA ILE A 429 7.00 -2.30 2.48
C ILE A 429 5.62 -2.76 3.00
N PRO A 430 4.58 -2.77 2.14
CA PRO A 430 4.47 -2.07 0.84
C PRO A 430 4.34 -0.54 0.94
N HIS A 431 4.70 0.18 -0.14
CA HIS A 431 4.77 1.65 -0.13
C HIS A 431 3.46 2.37 -0.44
N PHE A 432 2.60 1.88 -1.34
CA PHE A 432 1.48 2.67 -1.88
C PHE A 432 0.09 2.07 -1.61
N TRP A 433 -0.84 2.89 -1.11
CA TRP A 433 -2.17 2.42 -0.67
C TRP A 433 -3.29 3.40 -1.00
N HIS A 434 -4.42 2.89 -1.49
CA HIS A 434 -5.69 3.63 -1.59
C HIS A 434 -6.52 3.42 -0.32
N ILE A 435 -6.70 4.49 0.46
CA ILE A 435 -7.28 4.47 1.80
C ILE A 435 -8.79 4.71 1.79
N ILE A 436 -9.52 3.76 2.39
CA ILE A 436 -10.98 3.69 2.41
C ILE A 436 -11.45 3.71 3.86
N GLN A 437 -12.50 4.47 4.16
CA GLN A 437 -13.04 4.56 5.52
C GLN A 437 -13.49 3.20 6.05
N GLY A 438 -13.02 2.82 7.24
CA GLY A 438 -13.32 1.54 7.89
C GLY A 438 -12.57 0.34 7.32
N ALA A 439 -11.59 0.55 6.43
CA ALA A 439 -10.76 -0.52 5.88
C ALA A 439 -9.70 -1.02 6.87
N ARG A 440 -9.28 -2.28 6.66
CA ARG A 440 -8.19 -2.96 7.37
C ARG A 440 -7.16 -3.43 6.35
N TYR A 441 -5.96 -2.86 6.41
CA TYR A 441 -4.87 -3.13 5.48
C TYR A 441 -3.83 -4.07 6.07
N GLN A 442 -3.04 -4.70 5.19
CA GLN A 442 -1.92 -5.53 5.60
C GLN A 442 -1.01 -4.73 6.54
N ARG A 443 -0.66 -5.33 7.67
CA ARG A 443 0.19 -4.73 8.69
C ARG A 443 1.61 -5.28 8.58
N GLN A 444 2.62 -4.45 8.87
CA GLN A 444 4.01 -4.93 9.00
C GLN A 444 4.16 -5.86 10.21
N GLY A 445 3.36 -5.64 11.26
CA GLY A 445 3.41 -6.45 12.47
C GLY A 445 2.13 -6.38 13.31
N GLY A 446 2.00 -7.36 14.20
CA GLY A 446 0.92 -7.42 15.18
C GLY A 446 -0.34 -8.11 14.70
N GLN A 447 -1.47 -7.73 15.30
CA GLN A 447 -2.82 -8.20 14.99
C GLN A 447 -3.69 -6.98 14.70
N HIS A 448 -4.90 -7.19 14.18
CA HIS A 448 -5.90 -6.12 14.08
C HIS A 448 -6.60 -5.88 15.41
N TYR A 449 -6.85 -4.60 15.69
CA TYR A 449 -7.47 -4.15 16.93
C TYR A 449 -8.82 -3.46 16.66
N SER A 450 -9.67 -3.40 17.68
CA SER A 450 -10.96 -2.72 17.60
C SER A 450 -10.73 -1.21 17.50
N ILE A 451 -11.24 -0.59 16.44
CA ILE A 451 -11.07 0.85 16.15
C ILE A 451 -12.18 1.71 16.75
N SER A 452 -13.11 1.09 17.47
CA SER A 452 -14.14 1.78 18.22
C SER A 452 -14.50 1.03 19.50
N GLN A 453 -15.11 1.75 20.45
CA GLN A 453 -15.66 1.16 21.66
C GLN A 453 -16.80 0.17 21.38
N GLU A 454 -17.61 0.43 20.33
CA GLU A 454 -18.68 -0.47 19.91
C GLU A 454 -18.10 -1.83 19.44
N GLU A 455 -17.06 -1.81 18.62
CA GLU A 455 -16.35 -3.03 18.20
C GLU A 455 -15.77 -3.77 19.40
N LYS A 456 -15.04 -3.06 20.27
CA LYS A 456 -14.41 -3.64 21.46
C LYS A 456 -15.43 -4.38 22.31
N GLN A 457 -16.55 -3.71 22.66
CA GLN A 457 -17.61 -4.30 23.48
C GLN A 457 -18.25 -5.53 22.81
N ARG A 458 -18.44 -5.49 21.49
CA ARG A 458 -19.05 -6.56 20.72
C ARG A 458 -18.19 -7.81 20.63
N VAL A 459 -16.87 -7.66 20.48
CA VAL A 459 -15.94 -8.80 20.33
C VAL A 459 -15.47 -9.36 21.66
N GLN A 460 -15.51 -8.58 22.75
CA GLN A 460 -15.04 -8.96 24.08
C GLN A 460 -15.50 -10.36 24.55
N PRO A 461 -16.77 -10.77 24.39
CA PRO A 461 -17.23 -12.09 24.84
C PRO A 461 -16.57 -13.27 24.13
N PHE A 462 -15.94 -13.03 22.97
CA PHE A 462 -15.28 -14.05 22.16
C PHE A 462 -13.77 -14.16 22.43
N LEU A 463 -13.21 -13.24 23.23
CA LEU A 463 -11.80 -13.23 23.54
C LEU A 463 -11.45 -14.23 24.66
N PRO A 464 -10.31 -14.93 24.58
CA PRO A 464 -9.83 -15.74 25.69
C PRO A 464 -9.42 -14.85 26.89
N PRO A 465 -9.39 -15.38 28.13
CA PRO A 465 -9.13 -14.58 29.35
C PRO A 465 -7.85 -13.75 29.38
N ASN A 466 -6.87 -14.04 28.52
CA ASN A 466 -5.57 -13.37 28.44
C ASN A 466 -5.31 -12.69 27.10
N ALA A 467 -6.32 -12.52 26.25
CA ALA A 467 -6.14 -11.79 25.00
C ALA A 467 -5.90 -10.28 25.26
N PRO A 468 -5.19 -9.59 24.35
CA PRO A 468 -5.13 -8.14 24.37
C PRO A 468 -6.53 -7.52 24.39
N ASP A 469 -6.73 -6.51 25.23
CA ASP A 469 -8.03 -5.86 25.51
C ASP A 469 -8.71 -5.25 24.26
N HIS A 470 -7.94 -4.92 23.24
CA HIS A 470 -8.44 -4.35 22.00
C HIS A 470 -8.45 -5.33 20.83
N LEU A 471 -8.09 -6.61 21.00
CA LEU A 471 -7.97 -7.55 19.88
C LEU A 471 -9.30 -7.69 19.10
N HIS A 472 -9.25 -7.62 17.77
CA HIS A 472 -10.40 -7.90 16.91
C HIS A 472 -10.24 -9.27 16.20
N PRO A 473 -10.84 -10.36 16.71
CA PRO A 473 -10.54 -11.73 16.26
C PRO A 473 -11.22 -12.10 14.93
N PHE A 474 -12.04 -11.20 14.38
CA PHE A 474 -12.87 -11.47 13.20
C PHE A 474 -12.43 -10.71 11.95
N ILE A 475 -11.23 -10.13 11.96
CA ILE A 475 -10.54 -9.74 10.73
C ILE A 475 -9.82 -10.99 10.21
N TYR A 476 -10.37 -11.61 9.18
CA TYR A 476 -9.86 -12.89 8.67
C TYR A 476 -8.84 -12.74 7.55
N GLN A 477 -8.83 -11.57 6.89
CA GLN A 477 -7.87 -11.20 5.86
C GLN A 477 -7.82 -9.68 5.74
N ASP A 478 -6.69 -9.21 5.20
CA ASP A 478 -6.33 -7.82 5.05
C ASP A 478 -6.40 -7.38 3.59
N ILE A 479 -6.81 -6.13 3.35
CA ILE A 479 -6.62 -5.49 2.05
C ILE A 479 -5.11 -5.35 1.82
N GLN A 480 -4.65 -5.87 0.69
CA GLN A 480 -3.24 -5.82 0.31
C GLN A 480 -2.89 -4.45 -0.30
N THR A 481 -1.60 -4.22 -0.53
CA THR A 481 -1.10 -3.00 -1.18
C THR A 481 -1.74 -2.71 -2.52
N HIS A 482 -1.76 -1.43 -2.89
CA HIS A 482 -2.20 -0.94 -4.19
C HIS A 482 -1.03 -0.63 -5.12
N GLY A 483 0.21 -0.69 -4.63
CA GLY A 483 1.41 -0.67 -5.48
C GLY A 483 1.60 -2.01 -6.21
N ASP A 484 1.82 -1.98 -7.53
CA ASP A 484 2.10 -3.19 -8.32
C ASP A 484 3.59 -3.54 -8.43
N HIS A 485 4.43 -2.73 -7.82
CA HIS A 485 5.88 -2.81 -7.85
C HIS A 485 6.44 -2.47 -6.47
N VAL A 486 7.75 -2.61 -6.34
CA VAL A 486 8.53 -2.16 -5.19
C VAL A 486 9.76 -1.42 -5.71
N HIS A 487 10.26 -0.46 -4.92
CA HIS A 487 11.39 0.36 -5.32
C HIS A 487 12.78 -0.21 -4.94
N TRP A 488 12.89 -1.51 -4.63
CA TRP A 488 14.13 -2.14 -4.15
C TRP A 488 14.34 -3.55 -4.72
N ALA A 489 15.59 -4.06 -4.65
CA ALA A 489 16.00 -5.37 -5.17
C ALA A 489 16.41 -6.38 -4.08
N GLY A 490 15.70 -7.52 -3.98
CA GLY A 490 16.06 -8.68 -3.12
C GLY A 490 15.83 -8.55 -1.60
N ASN A 491 15.16 -9.53 -0.99
CA ASN A 491 14.62 -9.45 0.39
C ASN A 491 15.33 -10.36 1.41
N LYS A 492 16.38 -11.10 1.02
CA LYS A 492 17.04 -12.09 1.89
C LYS A 492 18.57 -12.09 1.71
N GLY A 493 19.29 -12.27 2.83
CA GLY A 493 20.75 -12.47 2.91
C GLY A 493 21.54 -11.22 3.36
N PRO A 494 22.85 -11.35 3.68
CA PRO A 494 23.75 -10.22 4.00
C PRO A 494 23.98 -9.23 2.82
N HIS A 495 23.20 -9.40 1.76
CA HIS A 495 23.25 -8.71 0.48
C HIS A 495 21.87 -8.21 0.00
N ALA A 496 20.87 -8.10 0.89
CA ALA A 496 19.61 -7.41 0.59
C ALA A 496 19.90 -5.97 0.13
N ALA A 497 19.79 -5.72 -1.18
CA ALA A 497 19.87 -4.41 -1.81
C ALA A 497 21.04 -3.49 -1.36
N ASN A 498 22.27 -4.02 -1.26
CA ASN A 498 23.50 -3.31 -0.84
C ASN A 498 23.91 -2.12 -1.75
N ASN A 499 23.15 -1.02 -1.71
CA ASN A 499 23.22 0.08 -2.68
C ASN A 499 23.13 -0.50 -4.11
N ARG A 500 22.05 -1.23 -4.42
CA ARG A 500 21.77 -1.84 -5.74
C ARG A 500 20.27 -1.77 -6.09
N SER A 501 19.59 -0.72 -5.65
CA SER A 501 18.14 -0.52 -5.85
C SER A 501 17.80 0.55 -6.88
N ASP A 502 18.78 1.26 -7.45
CA ASP A 502 18.54 2.40 -8.34
C ASP A 502 17.63 2.06 -9.52
N GLU A 503 17.83 0.90 -10.15
CA GLU A 503 17.01 0.43 -11.28
C GLU A 503 15.55 0.13 -10.88
N ALA A 504 15.31 -0.18 -9.61
CA ALA A 504 13.98 -0.42 -9.08
C ALA A 504 13.30 0.87 -8.57
N GLY A 505 14.07 1.93 -8.27
CA GLY A 505 13.58 3.19 -7.70
C GLY A 505 14.26 3.62 -6.40
N GLY A 506 15.32 2.93 -5.98
CA GLY A 506 16.30 3.42 -5.01
C GLY A 506 16.17 2.93 -3.56
N GLY A 507 15.12 2.19 -3.19
CA GLY A 507 15.05 1.55 -1.89
C GLY A 507 13.65 1.38 -1.31
N HIS A 508 13.58 1.11 -0.02
CA HIS A 508 12.37 0.70 0.68
C HIS A 508 11.93 1.65 1.80
N ALA A 509 12.59 2.81 1.92
CA ALA A 509 12.31 3.82 2.94
C ALA A 509 11.77 5.07 2.25
N HIS A 510 10.46 5.24 2.33
CA HIS A 510 9.73 6.33 1.70
C HIS A 510 9.28 7.36 2.73
N ALA A 511 9.07 8.61 2.31
CA ALA A 511 8.56 9.67 3.18
C ALA A 511 7.86 10.76 2.37
N GLY A 512 6.78 11.31 2.93
CA GLY A 512 5.96 12.31 2.29
C GLY A 512 5.13 11.73 1.13
N LEU A 513 3.98 12.34 0.88
CA LEU A 513 3.17 12.04 -0.29
C LEU A 513 2.48 13.31 -0.76
N MET A 514 2.55 13.57 -2.07
CA MET A 514 1.83 14.65 -2.73
C MET A 514 1.12 14.13 -3.98
N MET A 515 -0.17 14.38 -4.07
CA MET A 515 -0.99 14.26 -5.27
C MET A 515 -1.01 15.61 -5.98
N TYR A 516 -0.18 15.79 -7.01
CA TYR A 516 0.03 17.11 -7.59
C TYR A 516 -1.23 17.67 -8.25
N GLN A 517 -1.71 18.81 -7.72
CA GLN A 517 -2.89 19.54 -8.20
C GLN A 517 -2.64 21.07 -8.18
N GLY A 518 -1.37 21.48 -8.28
CA GLY A 518 -0.95 22.88 -8.28
C GLY A 518 -1.27 23.62 -9.58
N GLY A 519 -1.55 22.89 -10.68
CA GLY A 519 -2.03 23.45 -11.94
C GLY A 519 -0.96 24.11 -12.84
N SER A 520 0.24 24.40 -12.34
CA SER A 520 1.30 25.03 -13.14
C SER A 520 2.20 24.05 -13.89
N TRP A 521 2.39 22.84 -13.35
CA TRP A 521 3.17 21.80 -14.02
C TRP A 521 2.39 21.16 -15.17
N PRO A 522 3.09 20.56 -16.16
CA PRO A 522 2.47 19.87 -17.28
C PRO A 522 1.42 18.83 -16.87
N GLU A 523 0.42 18.63 -17.75
CA GLU A 523 -0.69 17.68 -17.53
C GLU A 523 -0.23 16.27 -17.16
N ALA A 524 0.94 15.83 -17.64
CA ALA A 524 1.50 14.52 -17.33
C ALA A 524 1.73 14.26 -15.82
N TYR A 525 1.91 15.33 -15.03
CA TYR A 525 2.14 15.29 -13.59
C TYR A 525 0.89 15.50 -12.75
N GLN A 526 -0.22 15.94 -13.36
CA GLN A 526 -1.47 16.18 -12.65
C GLN A 526 -2.03 14.86 -12.10
N ASP A 527 -2.43 14.89 -10.82
CA ASP A 527 -2.98 13.73 -10.09
C ASP A 527 -2.01 12.53 -10.05
N ARG A 528 -0.69 12.77 -10.11
CA ARG A 528 0.36 11.78 -9.86
C ARG A 528 0.80 11.83 -8.41
N ALA A 529 1.20 10.67 -7.89
CA ALA A 529 1.67 10.50 -6.53
C ALA A 529 3.21 10.67 -6.49
N PHE A 530 3.69 11.67 -5.78
CA PHE A 530 5.12 11.91 -5.56
C PHE A 530 5.48 11.60 -4.12
N MET A 531 6.59 10.91 -3.92
CA MET A 531 7.07 10.51 -2.59
C MET A 531 8.58 10.47 -2.58
N ASN A 532 9.20 10.88 -1.48
CA ASN A 532 10.65 10.75 -1.35
C ASN A 532 11.02 9.29 -1.08
N ASN A 533 12.18 8.88 -1.58
CA ASN A 533 12.87 7.65 -1.22
C ASN A 533 14.20 8.00 -0.58
N ILE A 534 14.25 7.88 0.75
CA ILE A 534 15.41 8.26 1.56
C ILE A 534 16.63 7.42 1.15
N HIS A 535 16.45 6.13 0.93
CA HIS A 535 17.51 5.22 0.51
C HIS A 535 17.98 5.48 -0.93
N GLY A 536 17.07 5.96 -1.78
CA GLY A 536 17.33 6.23 -3.20
C GLY A 536 17.77 7.65 -3.53
N GLN A 537 17.72 8.56 -2.55
CA GLN A 537 17.98 9.99 -2.69
C GLN A 537 17.22 10.59 -3.88
N ARG A 538 15.91 10.32 -3.95
CA ARG A 538 15.08 10.77 -5.07
C ARG A 538 13.62 10.93 -4.69
N ILE A 539 12.90 11.66 -5.52
CA ILE A 539 11.45 11.69 -5.52
C ILE A 539 10.96 10.66 -6.54
N ASN A 540 10.40 9.54 -6.06
CA ASN A 540 9.70 8.58 -6.90
C ASN A 540 8.35 9.17 -7.34
N MET A 541 7.83 8.68 -8.47
CA MET A 541 6.50 9.02 -8.95
C MET A 541 5.71 7.75 -9.26
N ASP A 542 4.57 7.58 -8.61
CA ASP A 542 3.57 6.57 -8.93
C ASP A 542 2.43 7.19 -9.74
N VAL A 543 1.88 6.41 -10.66
CA VAL A 543 0.74 6.76 -11.51
C VAL A 543 -0.48 5.96 -11.05
N PRO A 544 -1.42 6.56 -10.31
CA PRO A 544 -2.64 5.85 -9.90
C PRO A 544 -3.55 5.58 -11.10
N GLU A 545 -3.83 4.30 -11.37
CA GLU A 545 -4.75 3.86 -12.41
C GLU A 545 -5.99 3.21 -11.79
N ARG A 546 -7.18 3.56 -12.29
CA ARG A 546 -8.43 2.92 -11.85
C ARG A 546 -8.41 1.43 -12.15
N LYS A 547 -8.74 0.61 -11.14
CA LYS A 547 -8.92 -0.84 -11.27
C LYS A 547 -10.03 -1.29 -10.31
N GLY A 548 -11.07 -1.93 -10.84
CA GLY A 548 -12.20 -2.38 -10.02
C GLY A 548 -12.79 -1.25 -9.18
N SER A 549 -12.89 -1.47 -7.87
CA SER A 549 -13.44 -0.52 -6.89
C SER A 549 -12.49 0.59 -6.46
N GLY A 550 -11.19 0.52 -6.83
CA GLY A 550 -10.16 1.43 -6.37
C GLY A 550 -9.09 1.72 -7.43
N TYR A 551 -7.82 1.68 -7.01
CA TYR A 551 -6.67 2.09 -7.80
C TYR A 551 -5.53 1.07 -7.72
N VAL A 552 -4.64 1.11 -8.70
CA VAL A 552 -3.31 0.51 -8.64
C VAL A 552 -2.28 1.59 -8.95
N GLY A 553 -1.25 1.73 -8.11
CA GLY A 553 -0.10 2.59 -8.36
C GLY A 553 0.87 1.89 -9.30
N ARG A 554 1.09 2.46 -10.48
CA ARG A 554 2.10 2.04 -11.45
C ARG A 554 3.38 2.83 -11.28
N HIS A 555 4.52 2.17 -11.42
CA HIS A 555 5.81 2.86 -11.41
C HIS A 555 5.91 3.86 -12.58
N GLY A 556 6.02 5.14 -12.26
CA GLY A 556 6.38 6.20 -13.21
C GLY A 556 7.90 6.43 -13.22
N PRO A 557 8.41 7.27 -14.14
CA PRO A 557 9.80 7.72 -14.05
C PRO A 557 10.03 8.54 -12.78
N ASP A 558 11.15 8.29 -12.09
CA ASP A 558 11.62 9.13 -10.99
C ASP A 558 11.60 10.61 -11.40
N PHE A 559 11.10 11.47 -10.52
CA PHE A 559 10.92 12.89 -10.81
C PHE A 559 12.21 13.68 -10.62
N LEU A 560 12.88 13.51 -9.47
CA LEU A 560 14.04 14.28 -9.07
C LEU A 560 15.05 13.34 -8.43
N ASN A 561 16.31 13.34 -8.87
CA ASN A 561 17.41 12.69 -8.17
C ASN A 561 18.30 13.74 -7.51
N PHE A 562 18.48 13.67 -6.19
CA PHE A 562 19.26 14.64 -5.43
C PHE A 562 20.77 14.49 -5.66
N ASN A 563 21.22 13.30 -6.07
CA ASN A 563 22.63 12.92 -6.23
C ASN A 563 23.51 13.14 -4.98
N ASP A 564 22.91 13.43 -3.83
CA ASP A 564 23.57 13.68 -2.54
C ASP A 564 23.02 12.73 -1.46
N ARG A 565 23.91 11.94 -0.87
CA ARG A 565 23.60 10.95 0.17
C ARG A 565 22.96 11.56 1.42
N TRP A 566 23.10 12.84 1.70
CA TRP A 566 22.55 13.43 2.92
C TRP A 566 21.10 13.90 2.78
N SER A 567 20.57 13.96 1.55
CA SER A 567 19.18 14.34 1.31
C SER A 567 18.21 13.32 1.90
N GLN A 568 17.26 13.83 2.68
CA GLN A 568 16.21 13.12 3.40
C GLN A 568 14.94 13.98 3.40
N VAL A 569 14.35 14.18 2.22
CA VAL A 569 13.06 14.89 2.12
C VAL A 569 11.98 14.14 2.88
N LEU A 570 11.31 14.82 3.81
CA LEU A 570 10.28 14.25 4.66
C LEU A 570 8.87 14.60 4.19
N ASN A 571 8.70 15.73 3.49
CA ASN A 571 7.40 16.18 3.00
C ASN A 571 7.53 17.11 1.79
N MET A 572 6.46 17.23 1.00
CA MET A 572 6.37 18.12 -0.15
C MET A 572 4.94 18.64 -0.38
N LEU A 573 4.80 19.90 -0.78
CA LEU A 573 3.50 20.55 -1.01
C LEU A 573 3.61 21.60 -2.14
N TYR A 574 2.58 21.70 -2.99
CA TYR A 574 2.47 22.78 -3.97
C TYR A 574 1.87 24.05 -3.36
N ASP A 575 2.33 25.21 -3.83
CA ASP A 575 1.88 26.53 -3.40
C ASP A 575 0.75 27.10 -4.28
N HIS A 576 0.38 28.35 -4.03
CA HIS A 576 -0.66 29.08 -4.74
C HIS A 576 -0.33 29.38 -6.21
N ASN A 577 0.95 29.40 -6.59
CA ASN A 577 1.33 29.50 -7.99
C ASN A 577 1.27 28.08 -8.62
N GLY A 578 1.70 27.06 -7.88
CA GLY A 578 1.73 25.67 -8.33
C GLY A 578 3.14 25.08 -8.30
N SER A 579 4.12 25.88 -7.87
CA SER A 579 5.48 25.46 -7.53
C SER A 579 5.47 24.57 -6.28
N VAL A 580 6.43 23.66 -6.16
CA VAL A 580 6.47 22.66 -5.07
C VAL A 580 7.60 22.95 -4.10
N TYR A 581 7.28 23.00 -2.82
CA TYR A 581 8.26 23.03 -1.75
C TYR A 581 8.62 21.62 -1.29
N LEU A 582 9.90 21.40 -1.01
CA LEU A 582 10.45 20.16 -0.46
C LEU A 582 11.13 20.49 0.87
N VAL A 583 10.76 19.80 1.95
CA VAL A 583 11.43 19.94 3.25
C VAL A 583 12.38 18.77 3.47
N ASP A 584 13.66 19.09 3.58
CA ASP A 584 14.78 18.16 3.69
C ASP A 584 15.39 18.22 5.10
N TRP A 585 15.31 17.11 5.83
CA TRP A 585 15.95 16.97 7.14
C TRP A 585 17.47 17.17 7.05
N TYR A 586 18.06 16.77 5.92
CA TYR A 586 19.46 16.87 5.55
C TYR A 586 20.47 16.43 6.63
N ASP A 587 20.89 15.17 6.59
CA ASP A 587 21.78 14.60 7.61
C ASP A 587 22.55 13.40 7.05
N ALA A 588 23.79 13.21 7.52
CA ALA A 588 24.60 12.03 7.23
C ALA A 588 23.98 10.75 7.80
N ASN A 589 23.21 10.89 8.89
CA ASN A 589 22.56 9.79 9.58
C ASN A 589 21.14 9.58 9.04
N GLN A 590 21.00 8.60 8.14
CA GLN A 590 19.72 8.19 7.58
C GLN A 590 19.02 7.15 8.45
N CYS A 591 17.69 7.22 8.51
CA CYS A 591 16.80 6.18 9.07
C CYS A 591 17.11 5.79 10.54
N HIS A 592 16.89 4.53 10.92
CA HIS A 592 16.91 4.01 12.30
C HIS A 592 18.29 3.94 12.99
N HIS A 593 19.29 4.68 12.52
CA HIS A 593 20.59 4.69 13.17
C HIS A 593 20.51 5.43 14.52
N ARG A 594 20.42 4.66 15.60
CA ARG A 594 20.31 5.14 16.99
C ARG A 594 21.62 5.72 17.56
N ARG A 595 22.51 6.22 16.71
CA ARG A 595 23.75 6.86 17.15
C ARG A 595 23.40 8.27 17.62
N ASP A 596 23.41 8.49 18.93
CA ASP A 596 23.13 9.80 19.53
C ASP A 596 24.11 10.89 19.03
N ASP A 597 25.30 10.50 18.59
CA ASP A 597 26.34 11.36 18.00
C ASP A 597 26.30 11.42 16.46
N GLY A 598 25.36 10.72 15.83
CA GLY A 598 25.26 10.62 14.38
C GLY A 598 24.56 11.81 13.72
N HIS A 599 23.66 12.48 14.45
CA HIS A 599 22.84 13.57 13.92
C HIS A 599 23.55 14.92 14.02
N ASP A 600 23.75 15.57 12.88
CA ASP A 600 24.18 16.97 12.83
C ASP A 600 22.96 17.89 12.89
N ARG A 601 22.66 18.34 14.10
CA ARG A 601 21.49 19.19 14.39
C ARG A 601 21.60 20.60 13.83
N SER A 602 22.73 20.97 13.23
CA SER A 602 22.93 22.27 12.60
C SER A 602 22.49 22.33 11.14
N ASN A 603 22.07 21.20 10.56
CA ASN A 603 21.65 21.09 9.16
C ASN A 603 20.14 21.04 9.00
N GLY A 604 19.64 21.52 7.85
CA GLY A 604 18.25 21.38 7.42
C GLY A 604 17.91 22.34 6.30
N ARG A 605 17.16 21.88 5.29
CA ARG A 605 16.99 22.63 4.04
C ARG A 605 15.56 22.60 3.54
N ILE A 606 15.21 23.64 2.79
CA ILE A 606 13.94 23.75 2.09
C ILE A 606 14.25 24.18 0.67
N TYR A 607 13.79 23.38 -0.29
CA TYR A 607 13.93 23.66 -1.71
C TYR A 607 12.57 24.05 -2.31
N LYS A 608 12.60 24.89 -3.34
CA LYS A 608 11.43 25.21 -4.18
C LYS A 608 11.68 24.75 -5.60
N VAL A 609 10.80 23.90 -6.13
CA VAL A 609 10.82 23.40 -7.50
C VAL A 609 9.79 24.16 -8.33
N VAL A 610 10.27 24.82 -9.37
CA VAL A 610 9.51 25.69 -10.28
C VAL A 610 9.53 25.10 -11.68
N TYR A 611 8.43 25.25 -12.42
CA TYR A 611 8.35 24.87 -13.83
C TYR A 611 8.32 26.13 -14.71
N ASP A 612 9.25 26.21 -15.66
CA ASP A 612 9.47 27.39 -16.51
C ASP A 612 9.63 28.70 -15.70
N GLU A 613 9.37 29.86 -16.31
CA GLU A 613 9.36 31.16 -15.63
C GLU A 613 7.95 31.46 -15.07
N GLU A 614 7.49 30.60 -14.15
CA GLU A 614 6.20 30.79 -13.50
C GLU A 614 6.14 32.15 -12.76
N PRO A 615 5.19 33.04 -13.07
CA PRO A 615 5.13 34.35 -12.45
C PRO A 615 4.67 34.23 -10.99
N TRP A 616 5.49 34.75 -10.08
CA TRP A 616 5.09 34.90 -8.68
C TRP A 616 3.92 35.89 -8.53
N THR A 617 2.95 35.53 -7.68
CA THR A 617 1.83 36.41 -7.33
C THR A 617 1.61 36.46 -5.82
N PRO A 618 1.50 37.65 -5.19
CA PRO A 618 1.14 37.72 -3.78
C PRO A 618 -0.31 37.27 -3.59
N VAL A 619 -0.58 36.58 -2.49
CA VAL A 619 -1.90 35.99 -2.22
C VAL A 619 -2.38 36.29 -0.80
N ASP A 620 -3.69 36.51 -0.66
CA ASP A 620 -4.39 36.56 0.62
C ASP A 620 -5.83 36.07 0.40
N VAL A 621 -6.08 34.79 0.67
CA VAL A 621 -7.41 34.20 0.58
C VAL A 621 -8.30 34.73 1.70
N SER A 622 -7.74 35.07 2.86
CA SER A 622 -8.45 35.58 4.03
C SER A 622 -9.17 36.91 3.74
N ALA A 623 -8.61 37.73 2.84
CA ALA A 623 -9.15 39.03 2.43
C ALA A 623 -10.42 38.95 1.55
N HIS A 624 -10.78 37.78 1.05
CA HIS A 624 -12.00 37.60 0.26
C HIS A 624 -13.25 37.67 1.14
N ARG A 625 -14.37 38.10 0.53
CA ARG A 625 -15.70 37.95 1.13
C ARG A 625 -16.17 36.49 1.04
N PRO A 626 -17.13 36.04 1.87
CA PRO A 626 -17.64 34.66 1.84
C PRO A 626 -18.08 34.17 0.46
N GLU A 627 -18.71 35.02 -0.36
CA GLU A 627 -19.09 34.67 -1.74
C GLU A 627 -17.87 34.48 -2.66
N GLY A 628 -16.76 35.17 -2.37
CA GLY A 628 -15.48 34.96 -3.02
C GLY A 628 -14.90 33.58 -2.71
N TRP A 629 -14.93 33.15 -1.44
CA TRP A 629 -14.50 31.81 -1.05
C TRP A 629 -15.30 30.70 -1.74
N VAL A 630 -16.61 30.90 -1.94
CA VAL A 630 -17.43 29.96 -2.72
C VAL A 630 -16.94 29.86 -4.17
N ARG A 631 -16.53 30.98 -4.78
CA ARG A 631 -16.01 30.98 -6.17
C ARG A 631 -14.64 30.34 -6.28
N LEU A 632 -13.80 30.45 -5.25
CA LEU A 632 -12.50 29.80 -5.22
C LEU A 632 -12.58 28.26 -5.21
N GLN A 633 -13.73 27.66 -4.89
CA GLN A 633 -13.94 26.22 -5.10
C GLN A 633 -13.83 25.80 -6.58
N LEU A 634 -13.93 26.75 -7.52
CA LEU A 634 -13.81 26.52 -8.97
C LEU A 634 -12.41 26.86 -9.51
N HIS A 635 -11.45 27.15 -8.64
CA HIS A 635 -10.09 27.48 -9.05
C HIS A 635 -9.35 26.23 -9.55
N PRO A 636 -8.52 26.29 -10.61
CA PRO A 636 -7.80 25.11 -11.11
C PRO A 636 -6.82 24.52 -10.08
N ASN A 637 -6.06 25.37 -9.38
CA ASN A 637 -5.16 24.95 -8.30
C ASN A 637 -5.97 24.63 -7.01
N GLU A 638 -5.83 23.40 -6.49
CA GLU A 638 -6.53 22.92 -5.27
C GLU A 638 -6.22 23.75 -4.04
N TRP A 639 -5.03 24.35 -3.94
CA TRP A 639 -4.64 25.18 -2.79
C TRP A 639 -5.70 26.25 -2.51
N PHE A 640 -6.18 26.95 -3.54
CA PHE A 640 -7.22 27.99 -3.38
C PHE A 640 -8.55 27.40 -2.90
N ALA A 641 -8.96 26.25 -3.45
CA ALA A 641 -10.20 25.60 -3.06
C ALA A 641 -10.14 25.11 -1.61
N LEU A 642 -9.01 24.52 -1.19
CA LEU A 642 -8.78 24.05 0.17
C LEU A 642 -8.79 25.21 1.17
N GLN A 643 -7.98 26.25 0.95
CA GLN A 643 -7.93 27.42 1.85
C GLN A 643 -9.32 28.09 1.96
N ALA A 644 -10.00 28.30 0.83
CA ALA A 644 -11.33 28.89 0.82
C ALA A 644 -12.39 28.03 1.55
N ARG A 645 -12.28 26.69 1.47
CA ARG A 645 -13.19 25.78 2.17
C ARG A 645 -12.97 25.86 3.68
N LYS A 646 -11.71 25.90 4.14
CA LYS A 646 -11.37 26.13 5.55
C LYS A 646 -11.98 27.44 6.06
N ARG A 647 -11.85 28.53 5.30
CA ARG A 647 -12.45 29.83 5.67
C ARG A 647 -13.97 29.78 5.75
N LEU A 648 -14.64 29.12 4.80
CA LEU A 648 -16.10 28.93 4.85
C LEU A 648 -16.55 28.07 6.04
N MET A 649 -15.76 27.07 6.42
CA MET A 649 -16.04 26.22 7.56
C MET A 649 -15.84 26.97 8.90
N GLU A 650 -14.79 27.78 8.99
CA GLU A 650 -14.43 28.57 10.18
C GLU A 650 -15.42 29.71 10.45
N HIS A 651 -15.73 30.51 9.42
CA HIS A 651 -16.55 31.73 9.56
C HIS A 651 -18.04 31.49 9.26
N GLY A 652 -18.37 30.30 8.73
CA GLY A 652 -19.71 29.98 8.25
C GLY A 652 -20.06 30.71 6.95
N GLY A 653 -21.33 30.58 6.57
CA GLY A 653 -21.92 31.28 5.42
C GLY A 653 -23.24 31.93 5.78
N ASN A 654 -23.65 32.91 4.98
CA ASN A 654 -24.96 33.55 5.08
C ASN A 654 -25.92 33.03 4.00
N GLU A 655 -27.15 33.53 3.96
CA GLU A 655 -28.16 33.13 2.96
C GLU A 655 -27.67 33.34 1.51
N ALA A 656 -26.90 34.39 1.24
CA ALA A 656 -26.34 34.64 -0.09
C ALA A 656 -25.24 33.62 -0.45
N THR A 657 -24.37 33.29 0.50
CA THR A 657 -23.36 32.22 0.36
C THR A 657 -24.03 30.88 0.06
N ASP A 658 -25.07 30.52 0.81
CA ASP A 658 -25.79 29.25 0.65
C ASP A 658 -26.51 29.17 -0.69
N THR A 659 -27.17 30.26 -1.08
CA THR A 659 -27.83 30.38 -2.39
C THR A 659 -26.81 30.24 -3.52
N LEU A 660 -25.65 30.90 -3.40
CA LEU A 660 -24.59 30.81 -4.39
C LEU A 660 -24.02 29.40 -4.49
N LEU A 661 -23.74 28.76 -3.36
CA LEU A 661 -23.17 27.41 -3.29
C LEU A 661 -24.09 26.37 -3.92
N ASN A 662 -25.38 26.39 -3.57
CA ASN A 662 -26.37 25.48 -4.18
C ASN A 662 -26.54 25.73 -5.68
N ARG A 663 -26.61 27.00 -6.11
CA ARG A 663 -26.75 27.36 -7.52
C ARG A 663 -25.54 26.88 -8.34
N LEU A 664 -24.32 27.13 -7.87
CA LEU A 664 -23.11 26.67 -8.56
C LEU A 664 -23.03 25.14 -8.57
N MET A 665 -23.45 24.47 -7.51
CA MET A 665 -23.49 23.00 -7.47
C MET A 665 -24.47 22.47 -8.52
N ASP A 666 -25.65 23.07 -8.66
CA ASP A 666 -26.63 22.66 -9.68
C ASP A 666 -26.12 22.95 -11.11
N GLU A 667 -25.48 24.09 -11.33
CA GLU A 667 -24.91 24.52 -12.62
C GLU A 667 -23.62 23.78 -13.04
N ALA A 668 -22.90 23.15 -12.11
CA ALA A 668 -21.59 22.55 -12.37
C ALA A 668 -21.64 21.38 -13.39
N THR A 669 -20.99 21.53 -14.54
CA THR A 669 -20.88 20.45 -15.53
C THR A 669 -19.65 19.57 -15.34
N ASP A 670 -18.62 20.10 -14.67
CA ASP A 670 -17.39 19.39 -14.34
C ASP A 670 -17.52 18.67 -12.99
N THR A 671 -17.03 17.42 -12.93
CA THR A 671 -17.12 16.57 -11.74
C THR A 671 -16.28 17.11 -10.58
N LEU A 672 -15.07 17.63 -10.83
CA LEU A 672 -14.19 18.18 -9.77
C LEU A 672 -14.86 19.38 -9.09
N HIS A 673 -15.36 20.33 -9.87
CA HIS A 673 -16.09 21.49 -9.34
C HIS A 673 -17.32 21.08 -8.53
N ARG A 674 -18.11 20.13 -9.03
CA ARG A 674 -19.28 19.61 -8.32
C ARG A 674 -18.89 18.98 -6.98
N LEU A 675 -17.85 18.16 -6.95
CA LEU A 675 -17.34 17.53 -5.74
C LEU A 675 -16.86 18.57 -4.71
N ARG A 676 -16.06 19.56 -5.12
CA ARG A 676 -15.59 20.63 -4.21
C ARG A 676 -16.74 21.42 -3.58
N LEU A 677 -17.80 21.71 -4.34
CA LEU A 677 -19.00 22.37 -3.82
C LEU A 677 -19.78 21.46 -2.86
N MET A 678 -19.90 20.16 -3.16
CA MET A 678 -20.51 19.17 -2.26
C MET A 678 -19.74 19.04 -0.94
N TRP A 679 -18.41 18.93 -1.02
CA TRP A 679 -17.53 18.88 0.15
C TRP A 679 -17.62 20.14 0.99
N THR A 680 -17.69 21.31 0.34
CA THR A 680 -17.90 22.58 1.04
C THR A 680 -19.23 22.61 1.80
N LEU A 681 -20.33 22.14 1.20
CA LEU A 681 -21.61 21.97 1.90
C LEU A 681 -21.50 21.01 3.09
N GLY A 682 -20.78 19.89 2.91
CA GLY A 682 -20.50 18.91 3.95
C GLY A 682 -19.75 19.51 5.14
N ALA A 683 -18.59 20.12 4.87
CA ALA A 683 -17.71 20.74 5.86
C ALA A 683 -18.42 21.86 6.66
N MET A 684 -19.28 22.64 6.00
CA MET A 684 -20.10 23.66 6.66
C MET A 684 -21.27 23.10 7.48
N GLY A 685 -21.48 21.78 7.51
CA GLY A 685 -22.62 21.13 8.17
C GLY A 685 -23.96 21.39 7.48
N LYS A 686 -23.95 21.75 6.18
CA LYS A 686 -25.14 22.09 5.37
C LYS A 686 -25.54 21.00 4.37
N TRP A 687 -24.89 19.84 4.43
CA TRP A 687 -25.32 18.66 3.66
C TRP A 687 -26.63 18.11 4.24
N THR A 688 -27.67 18.03 3.40
CA THR A 688 -29.02 17.60 3.83
C THR A 688 -29.34 16.23 3.24
N GLU A 689 -30.35 15.56 3.79
CA GLU A 689 -30.87 14.32 3.19
C GLU A 689 -31.30 14.53 1.72
N ALA A 690 -31.87 15.68 1.38
CA ALA A 690 -32.25 15.99 0.00
C ALA A 690 -31.02 16.10 -0.91
N HIS A 691 -29.91 16.68 -0.42
CA HIS A 691 -28.63 16.67 -1.13
C HIS A 691 -28.14 15.24 -1.35
N GLY A 692 -28.11 14.44 -0.29
CA GLY A 692 -27.74 13.02 -0.33
C GLY A 692 -28.51 12.21 -1.36
N LEU A 693 -29.84 12.25 -1.33
CA LEU A 693 -30.70 11.46 -2.22
C LEU A 693 -30.57 11.87 -3.69
N ARG A 694 -30.41 13.17 -3.97
CA ARG A 694 -30.16 13.67 -5.33
C ARG A 694 -28.79 13.22 -5.83
N GLY A 695 -27.74 13.42 -5.03
CA GLY A 695 -26.38 13.07 -5.40
C GLY A 695 -26.18 11.56 -5.57
N MET A 696 -26.80 10.73 -4.71
CA MET A 696 -26.87 9.26 -4.85
C MET A 696 -27.64 8.80 -6.10
N SER A 697 -28.27 9.70 -6.86
CA SER A 697 -28.95 9.40 -8.12
C SER A 697 -28.25 10.03 -9.33
N HIS A 698 -27.07 10.64 -9.12
CA HIS A 698 -26.31 11.31 -10.16
C HIS A 698 -25.67 10.31 -11.14
N THR A 699 -25.36 10.73 -12.36
CA THR A 699 -24.78 9.87 -13.41
C THR A 699 -23.30 9.56 -13.18
N ASP A 700 -22.57 10.50 -12.59
CA ASP A 700 -21.16 10.36 -12.20
C ASP A 700 -21.02 9.53 -10.91
N GLU A 701 -20.10 8.56 -10.92
CA GLU A 701 -19.89 7.64 -9.80
C GLU A 701 -19.21 8.28 -8.59
N ASP A 702 -18.28 9.23 -8.77
CA ASP A 702 -17.62 9.92 -7.68
C ASP A 702 -18.63 10.77 -6.91
N VAL A 703 -19.56 11.42 -7.63
CA VAL A 703 -20.67 12.16 -7.01
C VAL A 703 -21.56 11.25 -6.19
N ARG A 704 -21.88 10.04 -6.70
CA ARG A 704 -22.68 9.07 -5.93
C ARG A 704 -21.93 8.58 -4.69
N ALA A 705 -20.65 8.23 -4.84
CA ALA A 705 -19.77 7.76 -3.76
C ALA A 705 -19.66 8.79 -2.63
N TRP A 706 -19.33 10.04 -2.95
CA TRP A 706 -19.24 11.11 -1.95
C TRP A 706 -20.58 11.45 -1.32
N SER A 707 -21.67 11.37 -2.08
CA SER A 707 -23.01 11.56 -1.51
C SER A 707 -23.35 10.50 -0.46
N ILE A 708 -22.88 9.27 -0.63
CA ILE A 708 -22.99 8.22 0.38
C ILE A 708 -22.18 8.60 1.62
N GLN A 709 -20.89 8.93 1.47
CA GLN A 709 -20.02 9.24 2.61
C GLN A 709 -20.55 10.42 3.42
N LEU A 710 -20.83 11.56 2.77
CA LEU A 710 -21.35 12.76 3.44
C LEU A 710 -22.69 12.51 4.14
N SER A 711 -23.56 11.67 3.58
CA SER A 711 -24.87 11.36 4.19
C SER A 711 -24.77 10.48 5.45
N LEU A 712 -23.63 9.82 5.67
CA LEU A 712 -23.41 8.87 6.76
C LEU A 712 -22.44 9.37 7.84
N GLU A 713 -21.94 10.61 7.71
CA GLU A 713 -21.09 11.25 8.71
C GLU A 713 -21.75 11.30 10.10
N SER A 714 -23.06 11.53 10.17
CA SER A 714 -23.85 11.58 11.42
C SER A 714 -24.11 10.23 12.08
N ARG A 715 -23.79 9.11 11.40
CA ARG A 715 -24.03 7.72 11.86
C ARG A 715 -25.51 7.38 12.15
N ASN A 716 -26.45 8.23 11.72
CA ASN A 716 -27.88 8.06 12.00
C ASN A 716 -28.71 8.23 10.71
N PRO A 717 -28.58 7.30 9.75
CA PRO A 717 -29.31 7.42 8.48
C PRO A 717 -30.82 7.24 8.68
N THR A 718 -31.59 7.96 7.88
CA THR A 718 -33.04 7.79 7.80
C THR A 718 -33.41 6.49 7.08
N ALA A 719 -34.66 6.06 7.23
CA ALA A 719 -35.19 4.94 6.46
C ALA A 719 -35.12 5.16 4.93
N GLN A 720 -35.28 6.41 4.47
CA GLN A 720 -35.20 6.74 3.05
C GLN A 720 -33.75 6.64 2.54
N THR A 721 -32.78 7.11 3.31
CA THR A 721 -31.36 6.96 3.01
C THR A 721 -30.97 5.48 2.96
N LEU A 722 -31.36 4.69 3.97
CA LEU A 722 -31.12 3.23 3.98
C LEU A 722 -31.74 2.53 2.77
N LYS A 723 -32.96 2.92 2.37
CA LYS A 723 -33.60 2.34 1.19
C LYS A 723 -32.85 2.70 -0.09
N LYS A 724 -32.33 3.93 -0.20
CA LYS A 724 -31.52 4.36 -1.34
C LYS A 724 -30.20 3.58 -1.41
N LEU A 725 -29.55 3.33 -0.27
CA LEU A 725 -28.35 2.47 -0.20
C LEU A 725 -28.65 1.03 -0.64
N GLU A 726 -29.80 0.48 -0.24
CA GLU A 726 -30.25 -0.85 -0.68
C GLU A 726 -30.41 -0.92 -2.21
N THR A 727 -31.00 0.11 -2.82
CA THR A 727 -31.12 0.21 -4.28
C THR A 727 -29.74 0.28 -4.95
N LEU A 728 -28.84 1.14 -4.46
CA LEU A 728 -27.49 1.25 -5.02
C LEU A 728 -26.70 -0.05 -4.89
N ALA A 729 -26.82 -0.74 -3.75
CA ALA A 729 -26.21 -2.04 -3.51
C ALA A 729 -26.67 -3.13 -4.48
N ALA A 730 -27.89 -3.03 -5.00
CA ALA A 730 -28.48 -4.03 -5.90
C ALA A 730 -28.30 -3.70 -7.39
N GLU A 731 -28.24 -2.41 -7.73
CA GLU A 731 -28.43 -1.95 -9.11
C GLU A 731 -27.26 -1.13 -9.65
N ASP A 732 -26.40 -0.53 -8.80
CA ASP A 732 -25.35 0.36 -9.29
C ASP A 732 -24.27 -0.43 -10.04
N PRO A 733 -23.93 -0.07 -11.28
CA PRO A 733 -22.92 -0.79 -12.04
C PRO A 733 -21.49 -0.56 -11.50
N SER A 734 -21.24 0.54 -10.79
CA SER A 734 -19.90 0.89 -10.32
C SER A 734 -19.49 0.08 -9.08
N ALA A 735 -18.37 -0.65 -9.19
CA ALA A 735 -17.75 -1.31 -8.05
C ALA A 735 -17.30 -0.31 -6.98
N MET A 736 -16.91 0.91 -7.36
CA MET A 736 -16.55 1.97 -6.42
C MET A 736 -17.78 2.47 -5.64
N VAL A 737 -18.94 2.64 -6.30
CA VAL A 737 -20.16 3.00 -5.55
C VAL A 737 -20.54 1.88 -4.57
N ARG A 738 -20.47 0.61 -4.97
CA ARG A 738 -20.71 -0.53 -4.06
C ARG A 738 -19.69 -0.58 -2.91
N LEU A 739 -18.44 -0.20 -3.14
CA LEU A 739 -17.41 -0.04 -2.11
C LEU A 739 -17.79 1.04 -1.09
N TYR A 740 -18.25 2.20 -1.56
CA TYR A 740 -18.70 3.26 -0.67
C TYR A 740 -19.95 2.87 0.11
N VAL A 741 -20.88 2.12 -0.48
CA VAL A 741 -22.00 1.52 0.26
C VAL A 741 -21.49 0.59 1.37
N ALA A 742 -20.56 -0.33 1.05
CA ALA A 742 -20.00 -1.26 2.04
C ALA A 742 -19.28 -0.52 3.18
N SER A 743 -18.48 0.50 2.86
CA SER A 743 -17.85 1.39 3.84
C SER A 743 -18.88 2.11 4.73
N ALA A 744 -19.88 2.76 4.12
CA ALA A 744 -20.92 3.49 4.86
C ALA A 744 -21.73 2.60 5.81
N LEU A 745 -21.97 1.34 5.46
CA LEU A 745 -22.67 0.40 6.35
C LEU A 745 -21.97 0.22 7.69
N GLN A 746 -20.63 0.34 7.75
CA GLN A 746 -19.91 0.26 9.02
C GLN A 746 -20.29 1.40 9.99
N ARG A 747 -20.88 2.49 9.47
CA ARG A 747 -21.38 3.65 10.23
C ARG A 747 -22.88 3.59 10.52
N THR A 748 -23.57 2.48 10.22
CA THR A 748 -25.01 2.32 10.51
C THR A 748 -25.26 1.30 11.62
N PRO A 749 -26.41 1.37 12.31
CA PRO A 749 -26.80 0.34 13.28
C PRO A 749 -26.79 -1.05 12.63
N VAL A 750 -26.17 -2.03 13.29
CA VAL A 750 -26.00 -3.40 12.75
C VAL A 750 -27.31 -4.00 12.24
N VAL A 751 -28.40 -3.80 12.96
CA VAL A 751 -29.76 -4.29 12.63
C VAL A 751 -30.30 -3.78 11.29
N SER A 752 -29.75 -2.68 10.76
CA SER A 752 -30.19 -2.06 9.50
C SER A 752 -29.39 -2.54 8.29
N ARG A 753 -28.27 -3.25 8.48
CA ARG A 753 -27.32 -3.57 7.40
C ARG A 753 -27.77 -4.73 6.51
N PHE A 754 -28.57 -5.66 7.04
CA PHE A 754 -28.90 -6.93 6.37
C PHE A 754 -29.49 -6.79 4.95
N PRO A 755 -30.50 -5.94 4.69
CA PRO A 755 -31.06 -5.81 3.33
C PRO A 755 -30.01 -5.37 2.30
N VAL A 756 -29.18 -4.40 2.67
CA VAL A 756 -28.13 -3.84 1.80
C VAL A 756 -27.02 -4.87 1.56
N LEU A 757 -26.56 -5.56 2.62
CA LEU A 757 -25.54 -6.61 2.50
C LEU A 757 -26.00 -7.77 1.63
N LYS A 758 -27.27 -8.18 1.74
CA LYS A 758 -27.84 -9.25 0.92
C LYS A 758 -27.79 -8.92 -0.57
N ALA A 759 -27.93 -7.65 -0.93
CA ALA A 759 -27.75 -7.19 -2.30
C ALA A 759 -26.27 -7.22 -2.72
N LEU A 760 -25.37 -6.64 -1.92
CA LEU A 760 -23.93 -6.58 -2.22
C LEU A 760 -23.31 -7.97 -2.45
N VAL A 761 -23.59 -8.95 -1.58
CA VAL A 761 -23.00 -10.29 -1.71
C VAL A 761 -23.50 -11.06 -2.96
N SER A 762 -24.52 -10.56 -3.66
CA SER A 762 -25.10 -11.21 -4.83
C SER A 762 -24.39 -10.88 -6.15
N HIS A 763 -23.43 -9.94 -6.13
CA HIS A 763 -22.57 -9.56 -7.26
C HIS A 763 -21.38 -10.52 -7.37
N ALA A 764 -21.43 -11.42 -8.35
CA ALA A 764 -20.35 -12.39 -8.57
C ALA A 764 -19.11 -11.75 -9.20
N GLU A 765 -19.30 -10.66 -9.94
CA GLU A 765 -18.27 -9.86 -10.59
C GLU A 765 -17.30 -9.20 -9.59
N ASP A 766 -17.71 -9.05 -8.33
CA ASP A 766 -16.91 -8.44 -7.27
C ASP A 766 -15.95 -9.42 -6.60
N ALA A 767 -16.00 -10.71 -6.96
CA ALA A 767 -15.25 -11.76 -6.26
C ALA A 767 -13.73 -11.57 -6.26
N GLU A 768 -13.19 -11.01 -7.34
CA GLU A 768 -11.74 -10.80 -7.55
C GLU A 768 -11.33 -9.33 -7.37
N ASP A 769 -12.24 -8.47 -6.88
CA ASP A 769 -11.89 -7.09 -6.58
C ASP A 769 -10.97 -6.99 -5.35
N HIS A 770 -10.00 -6.10 -5.40
CA HIS A 770 -8.93 -6.05 -4.39
C HIS A 770 -9.32 -5.33 -3.09
N ASN A 771 -10.50 -4.69 -3.01
CA ASN A 771 -11.01 -4.08 -1.78
C ASN A 771 -12.37 -4.64 -1.36
N LEU A 772 -13.28 -4.78 -2.33
CA LEU A 772 -14.71 -4.85 -2.10
C LEU A 772 -15.15 -6.10 -1.33
N PRO A 773 -14.67 -7.33 -1.62
CA PRO A 773 -14.97 -8.51 -0.80
C PRO A 773 -14.68 -8.28 0.69
N LEU A 774 -13.52 -7.69 0.99
CA LEU A 774 -13.09 -7.47 2.38
C LEU A 774 -13.88 -6.33 3.04
N MET A 775 -14.18 -5.26 2.31
CA MET A 775 -15.04 -4.19 2.81
C MET A 775 -16.48 -4.67 3.10
N ILE A 776 -17.02 -5.54 2.25
CA ILE A 776 -18.31 -6.20 2.52
C ILE A 776 -18.20 -7.06 3.78
N TRP A 777 -17.11 -7.81 3.95
CA TRP A 777 -16.88 -8.60 5.17
C TRP A 777 -16.89 -7.73 6.44
N TYR A 778 -16.13 -6.63 6.45
CA TYR A 778 -16.04 -5.75 7.63
C TYR A 778 -17.41 -5.16 8.03
N ALA A 779 -18.27 -4.84 7.05
CA ALA A 779 -19.64 -4.42 7.31
C ALA A 779 -20.57 -5.56 7.76
N MET A 780 -20.32 -6.78 7.25
CA MET A 780 -21.19 -7.97 7.40
C MET A 780 -20.91 -8.80 8.65
N GLU A 781 -19.67 -8.85 9.11
CA GLU A 781 -19.25 -9.64 10.28
C GLU A 781 -20.18 -9.45 11.50
N PRO A 782 -20.54 -8.22 11.92
CA PRO A 782 -21.41 -8.06 13.09
C PRO A 782 -22.83 -8.58 12.86
N VAL A 783 -23.34 -8.57 11.62
CA VAL A 783 -24.66 -9.11 11.28
C VAL A 783 -24.66 -10.63 11.45
N VAL A 784 -23.66 -11.29 10.87
CA VAL A 784 -23.48 -12.75 11.03
C VAL A 784 -23.26 -13.10 12.51
N GLY A 785 -22.50 -12.26 13.22
CA GLY A 785 -22.17 -12.41 14.62
C GLY A 785 -23.32 -12.20 15.61
N GLN A 786 -24.41 -11.54 15.21
CA GLN A 786 -25.58 -11.29 16.06
C GLN A 786 -26.79 -12.16 15.72
N ASP A 787 -26.97 -12.58 14.46
CA ASP A 787 -28.14 -13.33 14.02
C ASP A 787 -27.77 -14.45 13.04
N SER A 788 -27.77 -15.70 13.53
CA SER A 788 -27.44 -16.87 12.71
C SER A 788 -28.44 -17.10 11.56
N SER A 789 -29.70 -16.67 11.68
CA SER A 789 -30.70 -16.81 10.60
C SER A 789 -30.40 -15.86 9.44
N GLN A 790 -29.97 -14.64 9.75
CA GLN A 790 -29.47 -13.69 8.77
C GLN A 790 -28.15 -14.18 8.16
N GLY A 791 -27.25 -14.75 8.96
CA GLY A 791 -26.04 -15.40 8.47
C GLY A 791 -26.32 -16.48 7.42
N ILE A 792 -27.30 -17.38 7.67
CA ILE A 792 -27.74 -18.39 6.70
C ILE A 792 -28.30 -17.74 5.42
N SER A 793 -29.13 -16.70 5.55
CA SER A 793 -29.68 -16.02 4.37
C SER A 793 -28.61 -15.30 3.56
N LEU A 794 -27.59 -14.73 4.19
CA LEU A 794 -26.44 -14.12 3.51
C LEU A 794 -25.63 -15.19 2.79
N LEU A 795 -25.35 -16.32 3.44
CA LEU A 795 -24.64 -17.45 2.83
C LEU A 795 -25.38 -18.01 1.60
N GLN A 796 -26.71 -18.05 1.63
CA GLN A 796 -27.52 -18.49 0.48
C GLN A 796 -27.49 -17.50 -0.69
N ALA A 797 -27.47 -16.19 -0.42
CA ALA A 797 -27.41 -15.16 -1.45
C ALA A 797 -25.99 -14.93 -2.00
N CYS A 798 -24.97 -15.24 -1.21
CA CYS A 798 -23.59 -14.88 -1.48
C CYS A 798 -23.00 -15.66 -2.67
N LYS A 799 -22.54 -14.92 -3.68
CA LYS A 799 -21.83 -15.42 -4.87
C LYS A 799 -20.32 -15.19 -4.83
N ILE A 800 -19.81 -14.53 -3.78
CA ILE A 800 -18.38 -14.25 -3.59
C ILE A 800 -17.76 -15.37 -2.74
N PRO A 801 -16.88 -16.23 -3.29
CA PRO A 801 -16.42 -17.44 -2.61
C PRO A 801 -15.83 -17.21 -1.21
N ILE A 802 -14.91 -16.24 -1.09
CA ILE A 802 -14.23 -15.97 0.18
C ILE A 802 -15.18 -15.54 1.30
N LEU A 803 -16.22 -14.78 0.95
CA LEU A 803 -17.25 -14.37 1.91
C LEU A 803 -18.06 -15.55 2.42
N ARG A 804 -18.29 -16.59 1.59
CA ARG A 804 -19.00 -17.81 2.03
C ARG A 804 -18.19 -18.55 3.09
N GLU A 805 -16.88 -18.62 2.93
CA GLU A 805 -15.96 -19.19 3.93
C GLU A 805 -16.00 -18.39 5.23
N PHE A 806 -15.91 -17.06 5.14
CA PHE A 806 -15.93 -16.17 6.31
C PHE A 806 -17.24 -16.23 7.09
N ILE A 807 -18.39 -16.21 6.39
CA ILE A 807 -19.71 -16.37 7.01
C ILE A 807 -19.77 -17.71 7.77
N THR A 808 -19.35 -18.80 7.12
CA THR A 808 -19.37 -20.14 7.72
C THR A 808 -18.47 -20.20 8.96
N ARG A 809 -17.25 -19.68 8.88
CA ARG A 809 -16.30 -19.60 10.00
C ARG A 809 -16.86 -18.81 11.18
N ARG A 810 -17.49 -17.67 10.90
CA ARG A 810 -18.05 -16.79 11.94
C ARG A 810 -19.26 -17.41 12.64
N MET A 811 -20.12 -18.09 11.90
CA MET A 811 -21.26 -18.83 12.46
C MET A 811 -20.82 -20.00 13.34
N ALA A 812 -19.80 -20.76 12.93
CA ALA A 812 -19.26 -21.88 13.72
C ALA A 812 -18.71 -21.42 15.08
N THR A 813 -18.22 -20.19 15.17
CA THR A 813 -17.70 -19.60 16.41
C THR A 813 -18.82 -19.29 17.43
N GLN A 814 -20.05 -19.00 16.98
CA GLN A 814 -21.19 -18.75 17.88
C GLN A 814 -21.62 -20.02 18.63
N SER A 815 -21.61 -21.16 17.94
CA SER A 815 -22.01 -22.45 18.54
C SER A 815 -21.10 -22.87 19.69
N LEU A 816 -19.83 -22.43 19.70
CA LEU A 816 -18.87 -22.71 20.76
C LEU A 816 -19.10 -21.85 22.02
N VAL A 817 -19.49 -20.58 21.86
CA VAL A 817 -19.80 -19.69 23.00
C VAL A 817 -21.11 -20.10 23.67
N ALA A 818 -22.14 -20.48 22.92
CA ALA A 818 -23.41 -20.95 23.48
C ALA A 818 -23.30 -22.30 24.24
N SER A 819 -22.18 -23.00 24.08
CA SER A 819 -21.90 -24.29 24.73
C SER A 819 -21.01 -24.19 25.99
N ARG A 820 -20.52 -22.98 26.29
CA ARG A 820 -19.81 -22.62 27.54
C ARG A 820 -20.78 -21.91 28.47
#